data_AF-A0A507C6I8-F1
#
_entry.id   AF-A0A507C6I8-F1
#
_cell.length_a   1.000
_cell.length_b   1.000
_cell.length_c   1.000
_cell.angle_alpha   90.00
_cell.angle_beta   90.00
_cell.angle_gamma   90.00
#
_symmetry.space_group_name_H-M   'P 1'
#
loop_
_entity.id
_entity.type
_entity.pdbx_description
1 polymer ?
#
loop_
_entity_poly.entity_id
_entity_poly.type
_entity_poly.pdbx_seq_one_letter_code
_entity_poly.pdbx_strand_id
1 'polypeptide(L)'
;MSAATQQFVSEVRSRRESQIPPEFRLTAAQVSSVGDYDVITFLNTKAGLSARELQITNSPSATELAKKIATQEYTSLEVTKAFCHRASLVQQLCNAVTEMFFDEAYARAKYCDDYLAKNGKTLGPLHGVPVSIKEEMDIVGKLTTWGFTAWARDGPAKSNAAVVDIILDAGGVLYVKTNVPQSLMTWESTNVLWGSVLNPNNRKLGSGGSSGGEGCLIAARGSLLGIGSDIGGSVRLPSSITGIYTIKPSSFRFAYNRSRIFHQGLPLIFPVNGPMAVSIDDLELYCKIQCTGNGGLARKLDPNVVPIPWSPLTFNRKLKLGYFVDNGFCAPVAPTANGIEAAVEALRRAGHEVVPFPSVVDTTAVFEMALETFNGYTDVLRDIIYKQGDEGLCKAMRPNPNVDPLAGGPTPSMTAERVWNAVDVRETAKTVYLDKFTEMGLDAVLSPTLGIPSCEHDESAGLFAAISYTVTWNVLDMTAGVVPCHTVSDPTGEDAPKALGRAFRHPGEEAVHLAYSKNPSVFKNSKVGLQVLGLHHDEERIIAVMRVIDSVLKTQPEIYGQTRLATSLHKSTYLRHSTVNRITIIHSTVFLVKQFEAQTLMPFAIKDVPSMEGKNVIITGANVGLGYVTALEIARKGGNVFMACRSESKANEAIAKIKAEVPNAKVEFMKLDLQDLKQVKGSAEAWLAKGLPLHVLVNNAGIMANPFALTKDGIESQFGTNHVGHFVLTQTLLPRIIESQPSRIVVLTSSAHAMAPQPDGIPFDKISDEKAYTPWGNYGISKLSNMLFARTLAEKLKDEKVFCNSVHPGVVRTELMRGPYEVYGSFLKVLMFFMRPLMFLPVEKGVLTQLYLAVSPDIETKNYRGQFFEPTAKLSKPYTAFGTDDVLAQKLWDYTQKLVDEKLAA
;
A
#
# COMPACT_ATOMS: atom_id res chain seq x y z
N MET A 1 25.30 9.37 -17.10
CA MET A 1 25.53 8.87 -18.48
C MET A 1 26.73 9.58 -19.08
N SER A 2 27.75 8.83 -19.48
CA SER A 2 28.88 9.31 -20.28
C SER A 2 28.46 9.66 -21.71
N ALA A 3 29.33 10.38 -22.43
CA ALA A 3 29.16 10.67 -23.84
C ALA A 3 29.03 9.39 -24.69
N ALA A 4 29.78 8.33 -24.35
CA ALA A 4 29.72 7.05 -25.07
C ALA A 4 28.35 6.36 -24.93
N THR A 5 27.76 6.38 -23.72
CA THR A 5 26.40 5.85 -23.50
C THR A 5 25.35 6.68 -24.22
N GLN A 6 25.47 8.01 -24.20
CA GLN A 6 24.55 8.89 -24.94
C GLN A 6 24.62 8.65 -26.46
N GLN A 7 25.83 8.50 -27.01
CA GLN A 7 26.03 8.17 -28.42
C GLN A 7 25.38 6.82 -28.77
N PHE A 8 25.60 5.79 -27.96
CA PHE A 8 24.99 4.47 -28.17
C PHE A 8 23.46 4.52 -28.13
N VAL A 9 22.87 5.24 -27.17
CA VAL A 9 21.41 5.45 -27.12
C VAL A 9 20.92 6.13 -28.40
N SER A 10 21.65 7.13 -28.91
CA SER A 10 21.32 7.79 -30.17
C SER A 10 21.37 6.81 -31.35
N GLU A 11 22.41 5.97 -31.44
CA GLU A 11 22.56 4.97 -32.49
C GLU A 11 21.41 3.94 -32.47
N VAL A 12 21.03 3.45 -31.29
CA VAL A 12 19.92 2.50 -31.13
C VAL A 12 18.58 3.12 -31.55
N ARG A 13 18.32 4.38 -31.17
CA ARG A 13 17.11 5.12 -31.60
C ARG A 13 17.12 5.38 -33.10
N SER A 14 18.25 5.81 -33.67
CA SER A 14 18.40 6.00 -35.11
C SER A 14 18.15 4.71 -35.89
N ARG A 15 18.61 3.55 -35.38
CA ARG A 15 18.28 2.25 -35.95
C ARG A 15 16.77 2.01 -35.95
N ARG A 16 16.08 2.22 -34.82
CA ARG A 16 14.61 2.08 -34.75
C ARG A 16 13.90 3.00 -35.75
N GLU A 17 14.24 4.29 -35.79
CA GLU A 17 13.58 5.23 -36.71
C GLU A 17 13.88 4.91 -38.18
N SER A 18 15.05 4.31 -38.48
CA SER A 18 15.37 3.87 -39.84
C SER A 18 14.50 2.71 -40.33
N GLN A 19 13.88 1.95 -39.42
CA GLN A 19 12.95 0.87 -39.76
C GLN A 19 11.59 1.40 -40.26
N ILE A 20 11.30 2.70 -40.11
CA ILE A 20 10.11 3.31 -40.69
C ILE A 20 10.33 3.52 -42.19
N PRO A 21 9.52 2.88 -43.06
CA PRO A 21 9.56 3.09 -44.51
C PRO A 21 9.44 4.58 -44.87
N PRO A 22 10.22 5.09 -45.84
CA PRO A 22 10.19 6.51 -46.22
C PRO A 22 8.79 7.06 -46.50
N GLU A 23 7.92 6.25 -47.12
CA GLU A 23 6.54 6.58 -47.45
C GLU A 23 5.61 6.72 -46.23
N PHE A 24 6.00 6.17 -45.07
CA PHE A 24 5.23 6.25 -43.82
C PHE A 24 5.74 7.39 -42.90
N ARG A 25 6.74 8.16 -43.33
CA ARG A 25 7.33 9.24 -42.53
C ARG A 25 6.48 10.51 -42.61
N LEU A 26 6.16 11.06 -41.45
CA LEU A 26 5.55 12.37 -41.34
C LEU A 26 6.61 13.45 -41.57
N THR A 27 6.22 14.52 -42.25
CA THR A 27 7.04 15.73 -42.33
C THR A 27 7.14 16.41 -40.97
N ALA A 28 8.20 17.17 -40.73
CA ALA A 28 8.35 17.95 -39.49
C ALA A 28 7.16 18.91 -39.25
N ALA A 29 6.62 19.48 -40.34
CA ALA A 29 5.42 20.32 -40.29
C ALA A 29 4.17 19.55 -39.83
N GLN A 30 3.96 18.33 -40.32
CA GLN A 30 2.87 17.47 -39.87
C GLN A 30 3.00 17.13 -38.38
N VAL A 31 4.18 16.67 -37.94
CA VAL A 31 4.42 16.33 -36.52
C VAL A 31 4.16 17.52 -35.61
N SER A 32 4.64 18.71 -36.01
CA SER A 32 4.50 19.94 -35.23
C SER A 32 3.07 20.49 -35.22
N SER A 33 2.24 20.12 -36.20
CA SER A 33 0.83 20.52 -36.29
C SER A 33 -0.10 19.74 -35.36
N VAL A 34 0.35 18.61 -34.80
CA VAL A 34 -0.49 17.77 -33.94
C VAL A 34 -0.50 18.34 -32.52
N GLY A 35 -1.64 18.93 -32.14
CA GLY A 35 -1.88 19.39 -30.79
C GLY A 35 -1.87 18.25 -29.76
N ASP A 36 -1.74 18.60 -28.47
CA ASP A 36 -1.61 17.63 -27.39
C ASP A 36 -2.80 16.65 -27.27
N TYR A 37 -3.98 17.03 -27.75
CA TYR A 37 -5.22 16.24 -27.65
C TYR A 37 -5.68 15.64 -29.00
N ASP A 38 -4.92 15.83 -30.07
CA ASP A 38 -5.42 15.64 -31.44
C ASP A 38 -4.88 14.38 -32.13
N VAL A 39 -4.05 13.55 -31.48
CA VAL A 39 -3.36 12.42 -32.14
C VAL A 39 -4.34 11.49 -32.84
N ILE A 40 -5.38 11.01 -32.14
CA ILE A 40 -6.36 10.07 -32.72
C ILE A 40 -7.13 10.73 -33.88
N THR A 41 -7.54 11.99 -33.73
CA THR A 41 -8.22 12.74 -34.79
C THR A 41 -7.31 12.94 -36.01
N PHE A 42 -6.06 13.31 -35.78
CA PHE A 42 -5.04 13.50 -36.82
C PHE A 42 -4.79 12.20 -37.59
N LEU A 43 -4.62 11.08 -36.90
CA LEU A 43 -4.44 9.75 -37.52
C LEU A 43 -5.60 9.41 -38.45
N ASN A 44 -6.84 9.72 -38.06
CA ASN A 44 -8.02 9.38 -38.84
C ASN A 44 -8.34 10.37 -39.98
N THR A 45 -7.68 11.53 -40.06
CA THR A 45 -8.07 12.61 -40.99
C THR A 45 -6.95 13.21 -41.82
N LYS A 46 -5.73 13.32 -41.26
CA LYS A 46 -4.64 14.12 -41.83
C LYS A 46 -3.29 13.38 -41.90
N ALA A 47 -3.20 12.17 -41.37
CA ALA A 47 -1.95 11.43 -41.28
C ALA A 47 -1.56 10.64 -42.54
N GLY A 48 -2.35 10.74 -43.63
CA GLY A 48 -2.00 10.11 -44.91
C GLY A 48 -2.42 8.64 -45.06
N LEU A 49 -3.22 8.08 -44.15
CA LEU A 49 -3.85 6.77 -44.32
C LEU A 49 -4.93 6.84 -45.41
N SER A 50 -4.92 5.86 -46.32
CA SER A 50 -5.98 5.70 -47.32
C SER A 50 -7.32 5.31 -46.67
N ALA A 51 -8.42 5.53 -47.38
CA ALA A 51 -9.75 5.11 -46.91
C ALA A 51 -9.81 3.60 -46.62
N ARG A 52 -9.08 2.78 -47.38
CA ARG A 52 -8.99 1.33 -47.18
C ARG A 52 -8.21 0.97 -45.90
N GLU A 53 -7.09 1.64 -45.65
CA GLU A 53 -6.32 1.43 -44.41
C GLU A 53 -7.11 1.89 -43.18
N LEU A 54 -7.85 2.99 -43.28
CA LEU A 54 -8.76 3.44 -42.23
C LEU A 54 -9.88 2.42 -41.97
N GLN A 55 -10.47 1.84 -43.02
CA GLN A 55 -11.47 0.79 -42.88
C GLN A 55 -10.90 -0.44 -42.15
N ILE A 56 -9.70 -0.88 -42.53
CA ILE A 56 -9.03 -2.03 -41.92
C ILE A 56 -8.65 -1.75 -40.46
N THR A 57 -7.92 -0.68 -40.20
CA THR A 57 -7.36 -0.38 -38.86
C THR A 57 -8.42 0.09 -37.87
N ASN A 58 -9.55 0.63 -38.33
CA ASN A 58 -10.71 0.92 -37.49
C ASN A 58 -11.71 -0.24 -37.41
N SER A 59 -11.32 -1.46 -37.79
CA SER A 59 -12.16 -2.64 -37.57
C SER A 59 -12.56 -2.75 -36.09
N PRO A 60 -13.78 -3.22 -35.79
CA PRO A 60 -14.30 -3.22 -34.43
C PRO A 60 -13.52 -4.18 -33.51
N SER A 61 -12.92 -5.24 -34.06
CA SER A 61 -12.15 -6.23 -33.33
C SER A 61 -11.16 -6.98 -34.23
N ALA A 62 -10.13 -7.56 -33.62
CA ALA A 62 -9.22 -8.51 -34.28
C ALA A 62 -9.95 -9.81 -34.68
N THR A 63 -10.97 -10.20 -33.93
CA THR A 63 -11.84 -11.35 -34.19
C THR A 63 -12.62 -11.19 -35.50
N GLU A 64 -13.20 -10.00 -35.75
CA GLU A 64 -13.87 -9.70 -37.03
C GLU A 64 -12.86 -9.67 -38.18
N LEU A 65 -11.67 -9.11 -37.93
CA LEU A 65 -10.61 -9.07 -38.92
C LEU A 65 -10.16 -10.48 -39.33
N ALA A 66 -10.01 -11.40 -38.37
CA ALA A 66 -9.71 -12.81 -38.63
C ALA A 66 -10.78 -13.47 -39.54
N LYS A 67 -12.06 -13.19 -39.29
CA LYS A 67 -13.16 -13.70 -40.13
C LYS A 67 -13.07 -13.17 -41.56
N LYS A 68 -12.84 -11.88 -41.73
CA LYS A 68 -12.72 -11.24 -43.06
C LYS A 68 -11.54 -11.78 -43.86
N ILE A 69 -10.43 -12.08 -43.20
CA ILE A 69 -9.28 -12.76 -43.84
C ILE A 69 -9.65 -14.20 -44.20
N ALA A 70 -10.28 -14.94 -43.29
CA ALA A 70 -10.69 -16.33 -43.52
C ALA A 70 -11.69 -16.47 -44.69
N THR A 71 -12.57 -15.49 -44.88
CA THR A 71 -13.51 -15.43 -46.01
C THR A 71 -12.91 -14.79 -47.26
N GLN A 72 -11.62 -14.43 -47.24
CA GLN A 72 -10.90 -13.76 -48.33
C GLN A 72 -11.54 -12.42 -48.76
N GLU A 73 -12.29 -11.75 -47.87
CA GLU A 73 -12.72 -10.36 -48.08
C GLU A 73 -11.50 -9.45 -48.07
N TYR A 74 -10.58 -9.71 -47.14
CA TYR A 74 -9.27 -9.09 -47.02
C TYR A 74 -8.17 -10.14 -47.19
N THR A 75 -7.04 -9.75 -47.75
CA THR A 75 -5.80 -10.55 -47.62
C THR A 75 -5.10 -10.25 -46.29
N SER A 76 -4.36 -11.19 -45.72
CA SER A 76 -3.50 -10.93 -44.57
C SER A 76 -2.43 -9.89 -44.90
N LEU A 77 -1.88 -9.91 -46.12
CA LEU A 77 -0.86 -8.95 -46.55
C LEU A 77 -1.38 -7.51 -46.60
N GLU A 78 -2.58 -7.26 -47.13
CA GLU A 78 -3.15 -5.90 -47.14
C GLU A 78 -3.40 -5.40 -45.71
N VAL A 79 -3.88 -6.29 -44.85
CA VAL A 79 -4.17 -5.98 -43.46
C VAL A 79 -2.90 -5.62 -42.72
N THR A 80 -1.87 -6.45 -42.85
CA THR A 80 -0.57 -6.25 -42.20
C THR A 80 0.08 -4.94 -42.63
N LYS A 81 0.03 -4.61 -43.93
CA LYS A 81 0.54 -3.32 -44.44
C LYS A 81 -0.18 -2.12 -43.82
N ALA A 82 -1.50 -2.17 -43.71
CA ALA A 82 -2.28 -1.09 -43.09
C ALA A 82 -1.89 -0.85 -41.63
N PHE A 83 -1.68 -1.92 -40.85
CA PHE A 83 -1.23 -1.81 -39.47
C PHE A 83 0.22 -1.36 -39.35
N CYS A 84 1.13 -1.79 -40.23
CA CYS A 84 2.51 -1.32 -40.26
C CYS A 84 2.59 0.19 -40.55
N HIS A 85 1.78 0.68 -41.49
CA HIS A 85 1.68 2.11 -41.79
C HIS A 85 1.17 2.89 -40.56
N ARG A 86 0.04 2.48 -39.98
CA ARG A 86 -0.53 3.18 -38.82
C ARG A 86 0.37 3.13 -37.59
N ALA A 87 1.02 2.00 -37.30
CA ALA A 87 1.97 1.89 -36.20
C ALA A 87 3.20 2.80 -36.38
N SER A 88 3.67 2.97 -37.62
CA SER A 88 4.75 3.93 -37.94
C SER A 88 4.35 5.37 -37.62
N LEU A 89 3.11 5.75 -37.91
CA LEU A 89 2.58 7.07 -37.58
C LEU A 89 2.45 7.26 -36.06
N VAL A 90 1.93 6.25 -35.35
CA VAL A 90 1.83 6.27 -33.88
C VAL A 90 3.21 6.37 -33.24
N GLN A 91 4.21 5.66 -33.75
CA GLN A 91 5.58 5.77 -33.26
C GLN A 91 6.11 7.21 -33.33
N GLN A 92 5.94 7.87 -34.47
CA GLN A 92 6.43 9.23 -34.68
C GLN A 92 5.72 10.27 -33.79
N LEU A 93 4.47 10.00 -33.39
CA LEU A 93 3.66 10.93 -32.58
C LEU A 93 3.74 10.66 -31.07
N CYS A 94 3.92 9.38 -30.67
CA CYS A 94 3.76 8.93 -29.29
C CYS A 94 4.89 8.04 -28.76
N ASN A 95 5.84 7.61 -29.59
CA ASN A 95 7.01 6.82 -29.20
C ASN A 95 6.67 5.45 -28.55
N ALA A 96 5.64 4.78 -29.08
CA ALA A 96 5.07 3.54 -28.53
C ALA A 96 5.85 2.25 -28.87
N VAL A 97 6.77 2.26 -29.83
CA VAL A 97 7.40 1.09 -30.44
C VAL A 97 8.91 1.07 -30.15
N THR A 98 9.50 -0.12 -30.01
CA THR A 98 10.95 -0.33 -29.81
C THR A 98 11.60 -1.05 -30.99
N GLU A 99 10.88 -1.98 -31.62
CA GLU A 99 11.30 -2.74 -32.80
C GLU A 99 10.16 -2.78 -33.82
N MET A 100 10.50 -2.57 -35.10
CA MET A 100 9.63 -2.74 -36.26
C MET A 100 10.26 -3.76 -37.21
N PHE A 101 9.52 -4.81 -37.54
CA PHE A 101 10.01 -5.92 -38.36
C PHE A 101 9.01 -6.24 -39.47
N PHE A 102 8.72 -5.22 -40.28
CA PHE A 102 7.66 -5.24 -41.27
C PHE A 102 7.91 -6.23 -42.42
N ASP A 103 9.16 -6.43 -42.85
CA ASP A 103 9.46 -7.40 -43.91
C ASP A 103 9.12 -8.84 -43.49
N GLU A 104 9.46 -9.20 -42.25
CA GLU A 104 9.11 -10.49 -41.66
C GLU A 104 7.59 -10.62 -41.49
N ALA A 105 6.93 -9.54 -41.07
CA ALA A 105 5.47 -9.49 -40.97
C ALA A 105 4.80 -9.68 -42.34
N TYR A 106 5.29 -9.02 -43.39
CA TYR A 106 4.77 -9.17 -44.75
C TYR A 106 5.00 -10.57 -45.31
N ALA A 107 6.16 -11.16 -45.06
CA ALA A 107 6.44 -12.55 -45.44
C ALA A 107 5.50 -13.53 -44.74
N ARG A 108 5.28 -13.35 -43.43
CA ARG A 108 4.35 -14.18 -42.66
C ARG A 108 2.90 -14.00 -43.11
N ALA A 109 2.48 -12.77 -43.37
CA ALA A 109 1.15 -12.45 -43.86
C ALA A 109 0.89 -13.10 -45.23
N LYS A 110 1.85 -12.96 -46.16
CA LYS A 110 1.79 -13.64 -47.46
C LYS A 110 1.74 -15.16 -47.32
N TYR A 111 2.50 -15.74 -46.38
CA TYR A 111 2.42 -17.16 -46.09
C TYR A 111 1.01 -17.59 -45.63
N CYS A 112 0.35 -16.78 -44.79
CA CYS A 112 -1.03 -17.03 -44.39
C CYS A 112 -1.97 -17.03 -45.61
N ASP A 113 -1.87 -16.03 -46.48
CA ASP A 113 -2.66 -15.93 -47.72
C ASP A 113 -2.46 -17.16 -48.63
N ASP A 114 -1.20 -17.51 -48.89
CA ASP A 114 -0.85 -18.66 -49.73
C ASP A 114 -1.34 -19.99 -49.10
N TYR A 115 -1.26 -20.11 -47.77
CA TYR A 115 -1.76 -21.28 -47.05
C TYR A 115 -3.28 -21.41 -47.19
N LEU A 116 -4.03 -20.33 -46.98
CA LEU A 116 -5.48 -20.34 -47.10
C LEU A 116 -5.91 -20.69 -48.54
N ALA A 117 -5.30 -20.06 -49.54
CA ALA A 117 -5.56 -20.34 -50.94
C ALA A 117 -5.27 -21.79 -51.32
N LYS A 118 -4.16 -22.37 -50.81
CA LYS A 118 -3.76 -23.75 -51.11
C LYS A 118 -4.59 -24.80 -50.38
N ASN A 119 -4.94 -24.57 -49.11
CA ASN A 119 -5.53 -25.59 -48.24
C ASN A 119 -7.04 -25.43 -48.00
N GLY A 120 -7.63 -24.30 -48.40
CA GLY A 120 -9.04 -23.99 -48.19
C GLY A 120 -9.45 -23.84 -46.72
N LYS A 121 -8.46 -23.70 -45.80
CA LYS A 121 -8.67 -23.55 -44.36
C LYS A 121 -7.62 -22.64 -43.75
N THR A 122 -7.96 -22.02 -42.63
CA THR A 122 -7.03 -21.17 -41.86
C THR A 122 -6.01 -22.01 -41.09
N LEU A 123 -4.88 -21.38 -40.74
CA LEU A 123 -3.86 -21.96 -39.84
C LEU A 123 -4.40 -22.14 -38.42
N GLY A 124 -5.21 -21.19 -37.98
CA GLY A 124 -5.74 -21.10 -36.63
C GLY A 124 -6.66 -19.89 -36.47
N PRO A 125 -7.11 -19.62 -35.23
CA PRO A 125 -8.10 -18.59 -34.95
C PRO A 125 -7.61 -17.14 -35.14
N LEU A 126 -6.29 -16.91 -35.22
CA LEU A 126 -5.68 -15.60 -35.51
C LEU A 126 -5.08 -15.53 -36.91
N HIS A 127 -5.49 -16.43 -37.82
CA HIS A 127 -4.90 -16.52 -39.15
C HIS A 127 -4.80 -15.17 -39.87
N GLY A 128 -3.56 -14.74 -40.09
CA GLY A 128 -3.22 -13.53 -40.82
C GLY A 128 -3.43 -12.21 -40.09
N VAL A 129 -3.79 -12.24 -38.79
CA VAL A 129 -4.08 -11.04 -37.99
C VAL A 129 -2.80 -10.44 -37.39
N PRO A 130 -2.53 -9.14 -37.56
CA PRO A 130 -1.43 -8.45 -36.90
C PRO A 130 -1.61 -8.36 -35.37
N VAL A 131 -0.58 -8.74 -34.61
CA VAL A 131 -0.58 -8.70 -33.13
C VAL A 131 0.69 -8.00 -32.63
N SER A 132 0.53 -7.01 -31.75
CA SER A 132 1.64 -6.31 -31.09
C SER A 132 2.07 -7.05 -29.82
N ILE A 133 3.36 -6.94 -29.47
CA ILE A 133 3.95 -7.65 -28.33
C ILE A 133 4.74 -6.68 -27.45
N LYS A 134 4.49 -6.71 -26.14
CA LYS A 134 5.26 -5.94 -25.16
C LYS A 134 6.75 -6.30 -25.25
N GLU A 135 7.62 -5.29 -25.13
CA GLU A 135 9.08 -5.47 -25.26
C GLU A 135 9.66 -6.57 -24.36
N GLU A 136 9.05 -6.85 -23.21
CA GLU A 136 9.49 -7.88 -22.27
C GLU A 136 9.55 -9.30 -22.85
N MET A 137 8.68 -9.61 -23.82
CA MET A 137 8.57 -10.95 -24.39
C MET A 137 9.62 -11.12 -25.49
N ASP A 138 10.48 -12.11 -25.33
CA ASP A 138 11.53 -12.40 -26.30
C ASP A 138 10.94 -12.83 -27.64
N ILE A 139 11.41 -12.21 -28.73
CA ILE A 139 11.16 -12.60 -30.11
C ILE A 139 12.53 -12.81 -30.73
N VAL A 140 12.75 -13.98 -31.34
CA VAL A 140 14.04 -14.32 -31.95
C VAL A 140 14.51 -13.23 -32.92
N GLY A 141 15.78 -12.82 -32.79
CA GLY A 141 16.38 -11.79 -33.65
C GLY A 141 16.01 -10.35 -33.30
N LYS A 142 15.20 -10.09 -32.27
CA LYS A 142 14.81 -8.74 -31.83
C LYS A 142 15.38 -8.41 -30.45
N LEU A 143 15.61 -7.12 -30.17
CA LEU A 143 16.08 -6.70 -28.84
C LEU A 143 14.96 -6.83 -27.78
N THR A 144 15.39 -7.18 -26.57
CA THR A 144 14.59 -7.17 -25.33
C THR A 144 15.44 -6.51 -24.26
N THR A 145 15.22 -5.23 -23.99
CA THR A 145 16.15 -4.43 -23.20
C THR A 145 15.60 -4.00 -21.86
N TRP A 146 14.27 -3.95 -21.70
CA TRP A 146 13.59 -3.35 -20.54
C TRP A 146 14.05 -1.93 -20.26
N GLY A 147 14.42 -1.21 -21.32
CA GLY A 147 14.95 0.14 -21.24
C GLY A 147 16.41 0.24 -20.75
N PHE A 148 17.13 -0.88 -20.61
CA PHE A 148 18.54 -0.91 -20.21
C PHE A 148 19.49 -0.88 -21.41
N THR A 149 20.48 0.01 -21.41
CA THR A 149 21.52 0.02 -22.47
C THR A 149 22.39 -1.23 -22.42
N ALA A 150 22.66 -1.79 -21.24
CA ALA A 150 23.46 -3.00 -21.09
C ALA A 150 22.85 -4.18 -21.89
N TRP A 151 21.55 -4.42 -21.72
CA TRP A 151 20.87 -5.50 -22.44
C TRP A 151 20.64 -5.21 -23.92
N ALA A 152 20.64 -3.93 -24.33
CA ALA A 152 20.71 -3.60 -25.75
C ALA A 152 22.07 -3.98 -26.35
N ARG A 153 23.16 -3.95 -25.58
CA ARG A 153 24.51 -4.36 -26.01
C ARG A 153 24.68 -5.88 -26.04
N ASP A 154 23.95 -6.63 -25.20
CA ASP A 154 23.94 -8.10 -25.23
C ASP A 154 23.38 -8.68 -26.54
N GLY A 155 22.68 -7.85 -27.31
CA GLY A 155 22.16 -8.19 -28.63
C GLY A 155 20.77 -8.85 -28.59
N PRO A 156 20.29 -9.34 -29.75
CA PRO A 156 18.93 -9.83 -29.90
C PRO A 156 18.68 -11.16 -29.19
N ALA A 157 17.41 -11.41 -28.85
CA ALA A 157 16.97 -12.66 -28.26
C ALA A 157 17.22 -13.85 -29.19
N LYS A 158 17.58 -14.99 -28.60
CA LYS A 158 17.95 -16.24 -29.32
C LYS A 158 16.80 -17.24 -29.44
N SER A 159 15.72 -17.01 -28.71
CA SER A 159 14.54 -17.87 -28.68
C SER A 159 13.28 -17.04 -28.44
N ASN A 160 12.13 -17.57 -28.80
CA ASN A 160 10.85 -16.95 -28.51
C ASN A 160 10.40 -17.22 -27.07
N ALA A 161 9.67 -16.27 -26.49
CA ALA A 161 8.80 -16.52 -25.35
C ALA A 161 7.67 -17.48 -25.73
N ALA A 162 7.13 -18.25 -24.76
CA ALA A 162 6.08 -19.23 -25.04
C ALA A 162 4.84 -18.57 -25.70
N VAL A 163 4.48 -17.37 -25.24
CA VAL A 163 3.35 -16.61 -25.77
C VAL A 163 3.53 -16.20 -27.24
N VAL A 164 4.77 -15.96 -27.68
CA VAL A 164 5.09 -15.64 -29.07
C VAL A 164 4.87 -16.86 -29.95
N ASP A 165 5.34 -18.04 -29.53
CA ASP A 165 5.11 -19.30 -30.24
C ASP A 165 3.61 -19.63 -30.33
N ILE A 166 2.84 -19.39 -29.27
CA ILE A 166 1.38 -19.61 -29.23
C ILE A 166 0.63 -18.71 -30.23
N ILE A 167 1.02 -17.43 -30.36
CA ILE A 167 0.38 -16.51 -31.29
C ILE A 167 0.71 -16.88 -32.74
N LEU A 168 1.97 -17.22 -33.01
CA LEU A 168 2.40 -17.66 -34.33
C LEU A 168 1.69 -18.96 -34.74
N ASP A 169 1.56 -19.91 -33.82
CA ASP A 169 0.84 -21.17 -34.01
C ASP A 169 -0.66 -20.95 -34.27
N ALA A 170 -1.28 -19.99 -33.58
CA ALA A 170 -2.66 -19.56 -33.85
C ALA A 170 -2.83 -18.85 -35.21
N GLY A 171 -1.74 -18.62 -35.95
CA GLY A 171 -1.74 -17.99 -37.27
C GLY A 171 -1.52 -16.48 -37.27
N GLY A 172 -1.23 -15.87 -36.11
CA GLY A 172 -0.98 -14.44 -35.98
C GLY A 172 0.29 -13.96 -36.71
N VAL A 173 0.32 -12.66 -37.00
CA VAL A 173 1.42 -11.95 -37.65
C VAL A 173 2.01 -10.95 -36.66
N LEU A 174 3.23 -11.19 -36.20
CA LEU A 174 3.94 -10.24 -35.34
C LEU A 174 4.64 -9.20 -36.21
N TYR A 175 4.59 -7.93 -35.82
CA TYR A 175 5.14 -6.83 -36.64
C TYR A 175 5.86 -5.74 -35.85
N VAL A 176 5.59 -5.60 -34.55
CA VAL A 176 6.25 -4.64 -33.66
C VAL A 176 6.47 -5.20 -32.25
N LYS A 177 7.48 -4.65 -31.56
CA LYS A 177 7.57 -4.70 -30.08
C LYS A 177 7.27 -3.33 -29.50
N THR A 178 6.53 -3.26 -28.39
CA THR A 178 6.10 -1.98 -27.81
C THR A 178 6.87 -1.58 -26.55
N ASN A 179 7.12 -0.29 -26.40
CA ASN A 179 7.94 0.34 -25.37
C ASN A 179 7.39 0.16 -23.94
N VAL A 180 8.30 0.17 -22.96
CA VAL A 180 8.08 -0.20 -21.55
C VAL A 180 8.83 0.77 -20.62
N PRO A 181 8.54 0.81 -19.31
CA PRO A 181 9.40 1.49 -18.35
C PRO A 181 10.75 0.81 -18.20
N GLN A 182 11.75 1.58 -17.76
CA GLN A 182 13.01 1.01 -17.33
C GLN A 182 12.72 -0.04 -16.24
N SER A 183 13.33 -1.22 -16.32
CA SER A 183 13.11 -2.36 -15.40
C SER A 183 11.71 -2.97 -15.33
N LEU A 184 10.70 -2.40 -15.98
CA LEU A 184 9.27 -2.74 -15.81
C LEU A 184 8.66 -2.39 -14.42
N MET A 185 9.46 -1.93 -13.45
CA MET A 185 9.03 -1.71 -12.05
C MET A 185 8.52 -0.28 -11.77
N THR A 186 7.90 0.36 -12.75
CA THR A 186 7.11 1.58 -12.55
C THR A 186 5.89 1.54 -13.46
N TRP A 187 4.88 2.34 -13.14
CA TRP A 187 3.61 2.37 -13.84
C TRP A 187 3.53 3.47 -14.92
N GLU A 188 4.66 4.09 -15.24
CA GLU A 188 4.81 5.02 -16.37
C GLU A 188 5.85 4.49 -17.36
N SER A 189 5.49 4.34 -18.63
CA SER A 189 6.41 3.78 -19.64
C SER A 189 7.42 4.81 -20.13
N THR A 190 8.47 5.02 -19.32
CA THR A 190 9.64 5.84 -19.65
C THR A 190 10.94 5.12 -19.31
N ASN A 191 11.92 5.24 -20.19
CA ASN A 191 13.25 4.68 -19.99
C ASN A 191 14.33 5.47 -20.75
N VAL A 192 15.58 5.29 -20.33
CA VAL A 192 16.72 6.01 -20.88
C VAL A 192 17.02 5.64 -22.34
N LEU A 193 16.77 4.39 -22.73
CA LEU A 193 17.11 3.88 -24.06
C LEU A 193 16.13 4.34 -25.15
N TRP A 194 14.83 4.15 -24.94
CA TRP A 194 13.76 4.37 -25.92
C TRP A 194 12.99 5.69 -25.70
N GLY A 195 13.05 6.29 -24.51
CA GLY A 195 12.30 7.48 -24.14
C GLY A 195 10.88 7.19 -23.63
N SER A 196 10.10 8.25 -23.39
CA SER A 196 8.75 8.19 -22.82
C SER A 196 7.68 7.86 -23.86
N VAL A 197 6.67 7.08 -23.47
CA VAL A 197 5.45 6.81 -24.27
C VAL A 197 4.36 7.82 -23.93
N LEU A 198 3.93 8.61 -24.91
CA LEU A 198 2.90 9.63 -24.75
C LEU A 198 1.49 9.05 -24.91
N ASN A 199 0.53 9.49 -24.09
CA ASN A 199 -0.86 9.06 -24.21
C ASN A 199 -1.51 9.67 -25.47
N PRO A 200 -2.11 8.86 -26.36
CA PRO A 200 -2.69 9.36 -27.61
C PRO A 200 -3.97 10.19 -27.39
N ASN A 201 -4.61 10.11 -26.22
CA ASN A 201 -5.75 10.98 -25.88
C ASN A 201 -5.29 12.36 -25.34
N ASN A 202 -4.07 12.41 -24.79
CA ASN A 202 -3.48 13.61 -24.19
C ASN A 202 -1.96 13.44 -24.02
N ARG A 203 -1.18 14.03 -24.92
CA ARG A 203 0.29 13.90 -24.98
C ARG A 203 1.02 14.53 -23.79
N LYS A 204 0.35 15.31 -22.94
CA LYS A 204 0.93 15.85 -21.70
C LYS A 204 1.07 14.80 -20.60
N LEU A 205 0.48 13.62 -20.79
CA LEU A 205 0.41 12.56 -19.80
C LEU A 205 1.07 11.29 -20.32
N GLY A 206 1.51 10.46 -19.38
CA GLY A 206 1.98 9.10 -19.68
C GLY A 206 0.83 8.18 -20.12
N SER A 207 1.18 7.14 -20.89
CA SER A 207 0.22 6.08 -21.31
C SER A 207 0.00 4.99 -20.25
N GLY A 208 0.53 5.17 -19.03
CA GLY A 208 0.61 4.11 -18.04
C GLY A 208 1.74 3.11 -18.33
N GLY A 209 1.73 2.01 -17.59
CA GLY A 209 2.83 1.06 -17.59
C GLY A 209 2.58 -0.14 -16.66
N SER A 210 3.36 -1.20 -16.78
CA SER A 210 4.54 -1.28 -17.66
C SER A 210 4.25 -1.62 -19.13
N SER A 211 3.00 -1.92 -19.51
CA SER A 211 2.61 -2.18 -20.91
C SER A 211 2.09 -0.90 -21.62
N GLY A 212 2.71 0.26 -21.39
CA GLY A 212 2.21 1.54 -21.90
C GLY A 212 2.35 1.70 -23.41
N GLY A 213 3.36 1.08 -24.03
CA GLY A 213 3.47 1.01 -25.49
C GLY A 213 2.27 0.30 -26.13
N GLU A 214 1.86 -0.85 -25.58
CA GLU A 214 0.63 -1.55 -25.99
C GLU A 214 -0.60 -0.66 -25.80
N GLY A 215 -0.76 -0.08 -24.60
CA GLY A 215 -1.88 0.80 -24.29
C GLY A 215 -2.02 1.97 -25.26
N CYS A 216 -0.89 2.59 -25.62
CA CYS A 216 -0.82 3.68 -26.59
C CYS A 216 -1.16 3.21 -28.01
N LEU A 217 -0.50 2.14 -28.46
CA LEU A 217 -0.63 1.64 -29.84
C LEU A 217 -2.05 1.14 -30.12
N ILE A 218 -2.67 0.44 -29.18
CA ILE A 218 -4.04 -0.09 -29.32
C ILE A 218 -5.07 1.04 -29.28
N ALA A 219 -4.93 2.00 -28.35
CA ALA A 219 -5.84 3.16 -28.27
C ALA A 219 -5.78 4.02 -29.55
N ALA A 220 -4.61 4.14 -30.16
CA ALA A 220 -4.41 4.84 -31.43
C ALA A 220 -4.77 4.00 -32.67
N ARG A 221 -5.29 2.77 -32.48
CA ARG A 221 -5.64 1.78 -33.51
C ARG A 221 -4.47 1.36 -34.40
N GLY A 222 -3.24 1.57 -33.93
CA GLY A 222 -2.04 1.00 -34.54
C GLY A 222 -1.95 -0.51 -34.32
N SER A 223 -2.73 -1.06 -33.39
CA SER A 223 -2.98 -2.49 -33.17
C SER A 223 -4.44 -2.68 -32.71
N LEU A 224 -5.03 -3.87 -32.91
CA LEU A 224 -6.34 -4.23 -32.34
C LEU A 224 -6.23 -5.17 -31.14
N LEU A 225 -5.22 -6.02 -31.14
CA LEU A 225 -4.90 -6.98 -30.10
C LEU A 225 -3.38 -6.94 -29.85
N GLY A 226 -3.01 -6.80 -28.59
CA GLY A 226 -1.62 -6.82 -28.17
C GLY A 226 -1.46 -7.53 -26.84
N ILE A 227 -0.27 -8.06 -26.59
CA ILE A 227 -0.02 -8.87 -25.39
C ILE A 227 0.94 -8.13 -24.45
N GLY A 228 0.44 -7.84 -23.25
CA GLY A 228 1.20 -7.26 -22.16
C GLY A 228 1.43 -8.26 -21.02
N SER A 229 2.04 -7.77 -19.95
CA SER A 229 2.23 -8.54 -18.71
C SER A 229 1.81 -7.74 -17.48
N ASP A 230 1.49 -8.43 -16.39
CA ASP A 230 0.95 -7.83 -15.18
C ASP A 230 1.43 -8.57 -13.92
N ILE A 231 2.21 -7.87 -13.10
CA ILE A 231 2.60 -8.30 -11.73
C ILE A 231 2.08 -7.32 -10.66
N GLY A 232 1.67 -6.12 -11.04
CA GLY A 232 1.20 -5.05 -10.14
C GLY A 232 0.14 -4.13 -10.75
N GLY A 233 -0.44 -4.51 -11.90
CA GLY A 233 -1.38 -3.68 -12.67
C GLY A 233 -0.98 -3.45 -14.12
N SER A 234 0.13 -4.00 -14.59
CA SER A 234 0.79 -3.54 -15.82
C SER A 234 0.07 -3.79 -17.16
N VAL A 235 -1.05 -4.53 -17.19
CA VAL A 235 -2.00 -4.48 -18.32
C VAL A 235 -3.22 -3.61 -18.01
N ARG A 236 -3.68 -3.62 -16.75
CA ARG A 236 -4.88 -2.90 -16.30
C ARG A 236 -4.69 -1.37 -16.24
N LEU A 237 -3.56 -0.92 -15.75
CA LEU A 237 -3.19 0.49 -15.64
C LEU A 237 -3.14 1.17 -17.02
N PRO A 238 -2.34 0.71 -18.00
CA PRO A 238 -2.34 1.32 -19.33
C PRO A 238 -3.71 1.20 -20.01
N SER A 239 -4.44 0.09 -19.85
CA SER A 239 -5.78 -0.03 -20.42
C SER A 239 -6.79 0.98 -19.85
N SER A 240 -6.75 1.23 -18.53
CA SER A 240 -7.55 2.27 -17.88
C SER A 240 -7.18 3.67 -18.38
N ILE A 241 -5.88 3.97 -18.44
CA ILE A 241 -5.33 5.30 -18.77
C ILE A 241 -5.57 5.68 -20.24
N THR A 242 -5.52 4.71 -21.15
CA THR A 242 -5.71 4.95 -22.60
C THR A 242 -7.11 4.63 -23.09
N GLY A 243 -7.95 3.99 -22.27
CA GLY A 243 -9.36 3.73 -22.56
C GLY A 243 -9.59 2.52 -23.46
N ILE A 244 -8.91 1.41 -23.17
CA ILE A 244 -9.06 0.14 -23.88
C ILE A 244 -9.40 -0.99 -22.88
N TYR A 245 -9.60 -2.20 -23.38
CA TYR A 245 -10.00 -3.35 -22.57
C TYR A 245 -8.82 -4.25 -22.26
N THR A 246 -8.87 -4.93 -21.11
CA THR A 246 -7.93 -6.02 -20.79
C THR A 246 -8.53 -7.00 -19.80
N ILE A 247 -7.93 -8.19 -19.72
CA ILE A 247 -8.07 -9.11 -18.61
C ILE A 247 -6.68 -9.52 -18.11
N LYS A 248 -6.45 -9.36 -16.81
CA LYS A 248 -5.37 -10.01 -16.09
C LYS A 248 -5.87 -11.40 -15.66
N PRO A 249 -5.33 -12.49 -16.22
CA PRO A 249 -5.69 -13.83 -15.76
C PRO A 249 -5.11 -14.11 -14.38
N SER A 250 -5.57 -15.18 -13.77
CA SER A 250 -4.92 -15.81 -12.63
C SER A 250 -3.56 -16.39 -13.02
N SER A 251 -2.65 -16.48 -12.06
CA SER A 251 -1.37 -17.14 -12.27
C SER A 251 -1.58 -18.55 -12.79
N PHE A 252 -0.65 -18.98 -13.66
CA PHE A 252 -0.65 -20.31 -14.27
C PHE A 252 -1.86 -20.68 -15.14
N ARG A 253 -2.81 -19.76 -15.37
CA ARG A 253 -3.87 -20.01 -16.36
C ARG A 253 -3.32 -19.98 -17.79
N PHE A 254 -2.42 -19.05 -18.08
CA PHE A 254 -1.79 -18.86 -19.40
C PHE A 254 -0.29 -19.13 -19.33
N ALA A 255 0.29 -19.61 -20.43
CA ALA A 255 1.73 -19.88 -20.50
C ALA A 255 2.54 -18.58 -20.46
N TYR A 256 3.47 -18.48 -19.51
CA TYR A 256 4.35 -17.33 -19.34
C TYR A 256 5.84 -17.69 -19.51
N ASN A 257 6.18 -18.98 -19.46
CA ASN A 257 7.55 -19.49 -19.60
C ASN A 257 8.32 -18.91 -20.79
N ARG A 258 9.65 -18.87 -20.67
CA ARG A 258 10.59 -18.27 -21.64
C ARG A 258 10.42 -16.78 -21.89
N SER A 259 9.48 -16.11 -21.22
CA SER A 259 9.52 -14.64 -21.11
C SER A 259 10.70 -14.26 -20.22
N ARG A 260 11.36 -13.13 -20.53
CA ARG A 260 12.41 -12.60 -19.65
C ARG A 260 11.77 -12.26 -18.29
N ILE A 261 12.44 -12.60 -17.19
CA ILE A 261 11.96 -12.35 -15.82
C ILE A 261 13.16 -12.07 -14.91
N PHE A 262 12.94 -11.32 -13.82
CA PHE A 262 13.95 -10.96 -12.84
C PHE A 262 14.68 -12.19 -12.26
N HIS A 263 13.92 -13.20 -11.84
CA HIS A 263 14.39 -14.47 -11.31
C HIS A 263 13.38 -15.57 -11.67
N GLN A 264 13.89 -16.76 -12.00
CA GLN A 264 13.06 -17.94 -12.10
C GLN A 264 12.64 -18.36 -10.67
N GLY A 265 11.34 -18.61 -10.45
CA GLY A 265 10.83 -19.06 -9.14
C GLY A 265 10.49 -17.95 -8.14
N LEU A 266 9.94 -16.82 -8.58
CA LEU A 266 9.42 -15.79 -7.67
C LEU A 266 8.40 -16.40 -6.68
N PRO A 267 8.56 -16.22 -5.35
CA PRO A 267 7.78 -16.99 -4.37
C PRO A 267 6.43 -16.37 -3.99
N LEU A 268 6.21 -15.08 -4.27
CA LEU A 268 5.10 -14.30 -3.69
C LEU A 268 4.06 -13.83 -4.70
N ILE A 269 4.48 -13.06 -5.70
CA ILE A 269 3.59 -12.44 -6.68
C ILE A 269 4.04 -12.91 -8.05
N PHE A 270 3.17 -13.64 -8.75
CA PHE A 270 3.49 -14.23 -10.05
C PHE A 270 3.16 -13.23 -11.17
N PRO A 271 4.09 -12.97 -12.10
CA PRO A 271 3.76 -12.24 -13.30
C PRO A 271 2.90 -13.12 -14.21
N VAL A 272 1.94 -12.49 -14.88
CA VAL A 272 1.12 -13.14 -15.90
C VAL A 272 1.19 -12.34 -17.20
N ASN A 273 0.94 -12.99 -18.33
CA ASN A 273 0.62 -12.29 -19.57
C ASN A 273 -0.90 -12.11 -19.70
N GLY A 274 -1.32 -11.00 -20.31
CA GLY A 274 -2.74 -10.70 -20.51
C GLY A 274 -2.97 -9.98 -21.85
N PRO A 275 -4.10 -10.24 -22.52
CA PRO A 275 -4.45 -9.53 -23.74
C PRO A 275 -4.91 -8.10 -23.42
N MET A 276 -4.52 -7.17 -24.27
CA MET A 276 -5.02 -5.80 -24.32
C MET A 276 -5.65 -5.60 -25.69
N ALA A 277 -6.85 -5.03 -25.74
CA ALA A 277 -7.58 -4.96 -27.00
C ALA A 277 -8.60 -3.83 -27.06
N VAL A 278 -9.08 -3.56 -28.28
CA VAL A 278 -10.18 -2.61 -28.54
C VAL A 278 -11.57 -3.19 -28.24
N SER A 279 -11.67 -4.50 -27.99
CA SER A 279 -12.94 -5.20 -27.77
C SER A 279 -12.80 -6.35 -26.78
N ILE A 280 -13.90 -6.70 -26.11
CA ILE A 280 -13.97 -7.87 -25.20
C ILE A 280 -13.88 -9.19 -25.99
N ASP A 281 -14.35 -9.22 -27.24
CA ASP A 281 -14.27 -10.40 -28.10
C ASP A 281 -12.82 -10.83 -28.35
N ASP A 282 -11.93 -9.85 -28.51
CA ASP A 282 -10.50 -10.12 -28.71
C ASP A 282 -9.82 -10.66 -27.44
N LEU A 283 -10.26 -10.18 -26.27
CA LEU A 283 -9.81 -10.75 -24.98
C LEU A 283 -10.23 -12.23 -24.89
N GLU A 284 -11.50 -12.52 -25.18
CA GLU A 284 -12.05 -13.88 -25.16
C GLU A 284 -11.35 -14.80 -26.19
N LEU A 285 -11.09 -14.30 -27.40
CA LEU A 285 -10.34 -15.02 -28.44
C LEU A 285 -8.96 -15.44 -27.94
N TYR A 286 -8.22 -14.51 -27.33
CA TYR A 286 -6.91 -14.82 -26.77
C TYR A 286 -6.98 -15.83 -25.62
N CYS A 287 -7.95 -15.69 -24.71
CA CYS A 287 -8.13 -16.63 -23.61
C CYS A 287 -8.41 -18.05 -24.12
N LYS A 288 -9.23 -18.20 -25.17
CA LYS A 288 -9.47 -19.48 -25.85
C LYS A 288 -8.18 -20.06 -26.42
N ILE A 289 -7.37 -19.25 -27.09
CA ILE A 289 -6.10 -19.69 -27.68
C ILE A 289 -5.16 -20.25 -26.60
N GLN A 290 -5.05 -19.58 -25.46
CA GLN A 290 -4.23 -20.05 -24.34
C GLN A 290 -4.76 -21.36 -23.72
N CYS A 291 -6.07 -21.49 -23.55
CA CYS A 291 -6.66 -22.64 -22.85
C CYS A 291 -6.83 -23.89 -23.74
N THR A 292 -7.11 -23.73 -25.04
CA THR A 292 -7.50 -24.84 -25.93
C THR A 292 -6.78 -24.85 -27.28
N GLY A 293 -5.92 -23.86 -27.58
CA GLY A 293 -5.23 -23.74 -28.87
C GLY A 293 -4.37 -24.95 -29.25
N ASN A 294 -4.57 -25.43 -30.49
CA ASN A 294 -3.78 -26.43 -31.22
C ASN A 294 -3.33 -27.66 -30.40
N GLY A 295 -4.27 -28.22 -29.62
CA GLY A 295 -4.00 -29.40 -28.78
C GLY A 295 -3.25 -29.08 -27.48
N GLY A 296 -3.45 -27.88 -26.93
CA GLY A 296 -2.90 -27.46 -25.63
C GLY A 296 -1.44 -27.05 -25.69
N LEU A 297 -1.02 -26.32 -26.73
CA LEU A 297 0.38 -25.89 -26.90
C LEU A 297 0.94 -25.15 -25.67
N ALA A 298 0.12 -24.31 -25.04
CA ALA A 298 0.50 -23.59 -23.81
C ALA A 298 1.07 -24.54 -22.73
N ARG A 299 0.42 -25.69 -22.50
CA ARG A 299 0.87 -26.73 -21.56
C ARG A 299 2.17 -27.41 -21.98
N LYS A 300 2.45 -27.49 -23.28
CA LYS A 300 3.69 -28.09 -23.80
C LYS A 300 4.88 -27.13 -23.67
N LEU A 301 4.62 -25.82 -23.63
CA LEU A 301 5.65 -24.78 -23.56
C LEU A 301 5.92 -24.32 -22.12
N ASP A 302 4.97 -24.47 -21.21
CA ASP A 302 5.07 -24.05 -19.81
C ASP A 302 4.58 -25.15 -18.86
N PRO A 303 5.47 -25.72 -18.03
CA PRO A 303 5.11 -26.81 -17.12
C PRO A 303 4.17 -26.38 -15.99
N ASN A 304 4.04 -25.07 -15.72
CA ASN A 304 3.19 -24.58 -14.64
C ASN A 304 1.72 -24.44 -15.07
N VAL A 305 1.42 -24.43 -16.37
CA VAL A 305 0.06 -24.18 -16.86
C VAL A 305 -0.92 -25.22 -16.33
N VAL A 306 -1.96 -24.74 -15.64
CA VAL A 306 -3.06 -25.58 -15.18
C VAL A 306 -4.00 -25.84 -16.37
N PRO A 307 -4.25 -27.10 -16.75
CA PRO A 307 -4.99 -27.44 -17.98
C PRO A 307 -6.50 -27.30 -17.79
N ILE A 308 -6.98 -26.06 -17.61
CA ILE A 308 -8.40 -25.73 -17.49
C ILE A 308 -8.94 -25.32 -18.88
N PRO A 309 -9.78 -26.13 -19.54
CA PRO A 309 -10.36 -25.79 -20.83
C PRO A 309 -11.23 -24.54 -20.75
N TRP A 310 -11.27 -23.75 -21.82
CA TRP A 310 -12.16 -22.59 -21.88
C TRP A 310 -13.63 -23.04 -21.98
N SER A 311 -14.47 -22.56 -21.07
CA SER A 311 -15.91 -22.83 -21.08
C SER A 311 -16.71 -21.53 -21.17
N PRO A 312 -17.18 -21.12 -22.37
CA PRO A 312 -17.90 -19.85 -22.53
C PRO A 312 -19.06 -19.71 -21.54
N LEU A 313 -19.16 -18.53 -20.92
CA LEU A 313 -20.22 -18.20 -19.98
C LEU A 313 -21.03 -17.02 -20.50
N THR A 314 -22.35 -17.07 -20.31
CA THR A 314 -23.25 -15.94 -20.54
C THR A 314 -24.24 -15.82 -19.38
N PHE A 315 -24.70 -14.61 -19.10
CA PHE A 315 -25.69 -14.34 -18.07
C PHE A 315 -27.03 -13.97 -18.70
N ASN A 316 -28.05 -14.80 -18.48
CA ASN A 316 -29.44 -14.54 -18.88
C ASN A 316 -30.29 -13.99 -17.71
N ARG A 317 -29.63 -13.60 -16.62
CA ARG A 317 -30.23 -13.00 -15.42
C ARG A 317 -29.55 -11.68 -15.10
N LYS A 318 -30.19 -10.87 -14.25
CA LYS A 318 -29.53 -9.72 -13.65
C LYS A 318 -28.38 -10.18 -12.75
N LEU A 319 -27.35 -9.34 -12.72
CA LEU A 319 -26.13 -9.60 -11.96
C LEU A 319 -26.26 -9.05 -10.54
N LYS A 320 -25.58 -9.69 -9.60
CA LYS A 320 -25.33 -9.15 -8.28
C LYS A 320 -23.86 -8.77 -8.16
N LEU A 321 -23.59 -7.47 -8.02
CA LEU A 321 -22.26 -6.90 -8.07
C LEU A 321 -21.94 -6.23 -6.75
N GLY A 322 -20.79 -6.57 -6.16
CA GLY A 322 -20.21 -5.77 -5.09
C GLY A 322 -19.54 -4.53 -5.67
N TYR A 323 -19.43 -3.43 -4.93
CA TYR A 323 -18.57 -2.31 -5.33
C TYR A 323 -17.95 -1.58 -4.15
N PHE A 324 -16.74 -1.05 -4.34
CA PHE A 324 -16.15 -0.07 -3.44
C PHE A 324 -15.45 1.03 -4.26
N VAL A 325 -15.50 2.26 -3.77
CA VAL A 325 -14.84 3.42 -4.39
C VAL A 325 -13.51 3.73 -3.71
N ASP A 326 -13.46 3.63 -2.38
CA ASP A 326 -12.26 3.83 -1.57
C ASP A 326 -11.82 2.47 -1.00
N ASN A 327 -10.58 2.05 -1.29
CA ASN A 327 -10.01 0.79 -0.82
C ASN A 327 -9.48 0.83 0.63
N GLY A 328 -9.69 1.93 1.34
CA GLY A 328 -9.24 2.13 2.72
C GLY A 328 -7.78 2.57 2.85
N PHE A 329 -7.01 2.54 1.75
CA PHE A 329 -5.61 2.97 1.71
C PHE A 329 -5.47 4.31 0.99
N CYS A 330 -5.87 4.40 -0.29
CA CYS A 330 -5.79 5.61 -1.09
C CYS A 330 -7.15 5.94 -1.70
N ALA A 331 -7.86 6.95 -1.17
CA ALA A 331 -9.09 7.43 -1.79
C ALA A 331 -8.80 7.96 -3.21
N PRO A 332 -9.64 7.64 -4.21
CA PRO A 332 -9.44 8.14 -5.56
C PRO A 332 -9.76 9.64 -5.66
N VAL A 333 -9.17 10.31 -6.64
CA VAL A 333 -9.52 11.70 -6.97
C VAL A 333 -10.89 11.78 -7.65
N ALA A 334 -11.47 12.98 -7.69
CA ALA A 334 -12.84 13.21 -8.14
C ALA A 334 -13.22 12.53 -9.47
N PRO A 335 -12.51 12.70 -10.60
CA PRO A 335 -12.90 12.06 -11.86
C PRO A 335 -12.92 10.53 -11.79
N THR A 336 -11.97 9.94 -11.06
CA THR A 336 -11.95 8.49 -10.85
C THR A 336 -13.17 8.07 -10.03
N ALA A 337 -13.41 8.71 -8.89
CA ALA A 337 -14.57 8.40 -8.03
C ALA A 337 -15.90 8.53 -8.79
N ASN A 338 -16.09 9.67 -9.47
CA ASN A 338 -17.27 9.98 -10.26
C ASN A 338 -17.53 8.90 -11.33
N GLY A 339 -16.49 8.46 -12.04
CA GLY A 339 -16.62 7.43 -13.08
C GLY A 339 -17.12 6.09 -12.55
N ILE A 340 -16.64 5.67 -11.37
CA ILE A 340 -17.09 4.42 -10.73
C ILE A 340 -18.52 4.56 -10.22
N GLU A 341 -18.85 5.68 -9.56
CA GLU A 341 -20.20 5.95 -9.07
C GLU A 341 -21.23 6.03 -10.20
N ALA A 342 -20.88 6.67 -11.32
CA ALA A 342 -21.72 6.73 -12.51
C ALA A 342 -21.95 5.34 -13.11
N ALA A 343 -20.91 4.50 -13.20
CA ALA A 343 -21.05 3.13 -13.68
C ALA A 343 -21.95 2.28 -12.77
N VAL A 344 -21.82 2.41 -11.45
CA VAL A 344 -22.70 1.75 -10.46
C VAL A 344 -24.16 2.16 -10.65
N GLU A 345 -24.41 3.46 -10.84
CA GLU A 345 -25.76 3.97 -11.06
C GLU A 345 -26.34 3.47 -12.40
N ALA A 346 -25.55 3.47 -13.47
CA ALA A 346 -25.96 2.93 -14.76
C ALA A 346 -26.40 1.46 -14.67
N LEU A 347 -25.65 0.65 -13.91
CA LEU A 347 -25.94 -0.76 -13.67
C LEU A 347 -27.21 -0.95 -12.84
N ARG A 348 -27.43 -0.13 -11.81
CA ARG A 348 -28.68 -0.13 -11.02
C ARG A 348 -29.88 0.23 -11.87
N ARG A 349 -29.77 1.26 -12.72
CA ARG A 349 -30.84 1.65 -13.66
C ARG A 349 -31.16 0.56 -14.67
N ALA A 350 -30.15 -0.20 -15.10
CA ALA A 350 -30.34 -1.38 -15.94
C ALA A 350 -30.90 -2.61 -15.17
N GLY A 351 -31.20 -2.47 -13.88
CA GLY A 351 -31.84 -3.49 -13.06
C GLY A 351 -30.89 -4.52 -12.44
N HIS A 352 -29.58 -4.26 -12.42
CA HIS A 352 -28.61 -5.09 -11.71
C HIS A 352 -28.61 -4.74 -10.21
N GLU A 353 -28.41 -5.74 -9.36
CA GLU A 353 -28.24 -5.51 -7.93
C GLU A 353 -26.78 -5.10 -7.68
N VAL A 354 -26.54 -3.84 -7.30
CA VAL A 354 -25.19 -3.33 -7.04
C VAL A 354 -25.08 -2.85 -5.60
N VAL A 355 -24.36 -3.60 -4.77
CA VAL A 355 -24.32 -3.45 -3.31
C VAL A 355 -22.92 -3.06 -2.82
N PRO A 356 -22.79 -2.22 -1.77
CA PRO A 356 -21.49 -1.89 -1.20
C PRO A 356 -20.74 -3.15 -0.76
N PHE A 357 -19.50 -3.31 -1.25
CA PHE A 357 -18.59 -4.35 -0.80
C PHE A 357 -17.73 -3.79 0.34
N PRO A 358 -17.73 -4.41 1.52
CA PRO A 358 -16.97 -3.89 2.66
C PRO A 358 -15.47 -4.01 2.43
N SER A 359 -14.69 -3.13 3.05
CA SER A 359 -13.23 -3.22 3.08
C SER A 359 -12.80 -4.39 3.97
N VAL A 360 -12.83 -5.60 3.43
CA VAL A 360 -12.46 -6.84 4.15
C VAL A 360 -10.99 -7.20 3.98
N VAL A 361 -10.36 -6.76 2.90
CA VAL A 361 -8.92 -6.93 2.68
C VAL A 361 -8.18 -5.80 3.38
N ASP A 362 -7.15 -6.14 4.16
CA ASP A 362 -6.21 -5.15 4.70
C ASP A 362 -5.29 -4.67 3.56
N THR A 363 -5.78 -3.71 2.78
CA THR A 363 -5.05 -3.12 1.65
C THR A 363 -3.70 -2.56 2.08
N THR A 364 -3.59 -2.01 3.31
CA THR A 364 -2.33 -1.47 3.82
C THR A 364 -1.29 -2.58 3.94
N ALA A 365 -1.61 -3.66 4.66
CA ALA A 365 -0.68 -4.77 4.86
C ALA A 365 -0.31 -5.45 3.54
N VAL A 366 -1.29 -5.67 2.65
CA VAL A 366 -1.08 -6.28 1.34
C VAL A 366 -0.18 -5.42 0.45
N PHE A 367 -0.43 -4.10 0.43
CA PHE A 367 0.30 -3.18 -0.42
C PHE A 367 1.74 -2.93 0.06
N GLU A 368 1.93 -2.75 1.38
CA GLU A 368 3.27 -2.62 1.98
C GLU A 368 4.12 -3.87 1.73
N MET A 369 3.55 -5.07 1.89
CA MET A 369 4.23 -6.34 1.58
C MET A 369 4.61 -6.43 0.09
N ALA A 370 3.72 -6.02 -0.80
CA ALA A 370 3.99 -6.02 -2.23
C ALA A 370 5.13 -5.06 -2.60
N LEU A 371 5.13 -3.84 -2.05
CA LEU A 371 6.21 -2.87 -2.28
C LEU A 371 7.55 -3.37 -1.76
N GLU A 372 7.59 -3.99 -0.57
CA GLU A 372 8.79 -4.62 -0.04
C GLU A 372 9.33 -5.71 -0.99
N THR A 373 8.44 -6.56 -1.49
CA THR A 373 8.77 -7.62 -2.45
C THR A 373 9.32 -7.05 -3.76
N PHE A 374 8.67 -6.02 -4.30
CA PHE A 374 9.09 -5.34 -5.53
C PHE A 374 10.42 -4.60 -5.39
N ASN A 375 10.68 -3.99 -4.23
CA ASN A 375 11.96 -3.35 -3.93
C ASN A 375 13.08 -4.39 -3.91
N GLY A 376 12.86 -5.56 -3.30
CA GLY A 376 13.81 -6.67 -3.35
C GLY A 376 14.17 -7.11 -4.78
N TYR A 377 13.17 -7.18 -5.69
CA TYR A 377 13.44 -7.48 -7.10
C TYR A 377 14.22 -6.37 -7.81
N THR A 378 13.90 -5.12 -7.49
CA THR A 378 14.55 -3.95 -8.09
C THR A 378 16.00 -3.81 -7.63
N ASP A 379 16.34 -4.18 -6.39
CA ASP A 379 17.72 -4.16 -5.89
C ASP A 379 18.61 -5.17 -6.63
N VAL A 380 18.09 -6.38 -6.92
CA VAL A 380 18.80 -7.36 -7.76
C VAL A 380 19.05 -6.81 -9.18
N LEU A 381 18.06 -6.12 -9.76
CA LEU A 381 18.22 -5.45 -11.04
C LEU A 381 19.25 -4.32 -10.97
N ARG A 382 19.21 -3.50 -9.91
CA ARG A 382 20.17 -2.41 -9.69
C ARG A 382 21.61 -2.92 -9.67
N ASP A 383 21.88 -4.04 -9.00
CA ASP A 383 23.22 -4.63 -9.01
C ASP A 383 23.67 -5.09 -10.40
N ILE A 384 22.74 -5.55 -11.25
CA ILE A 384 23.00 -5.86 -12.67
C ILE A 384 23.25 -4.57 -13.46
N ILE A 385 22.43 -3.53 -13.22
CA ILE A 385 22.49 -2.21 -13.89
C ILE A 385 23.81 -1.49 -13.58
N TYR A 386 24.18 -1.38 -12.31
CA TYR A 386 25.34 -0.60 -11.86
C TYR A 386 26.68 -1.31 -12.10
N LYS A 387 26.70 -2.64 -12.26
CA LYS A 387 27.91 -3.37 -12.65
C LYS A 387 28.23 -3.27 -14.15
N GLN A 388 27.25 -2.98 -15.00
CA GLN A 388 27.41 -3.03 -16.46
C GLN A 388 27.24 -1.69 -17.18
N GLY A 389 26.75 -0.62 -16.53
CA GLY A 389 26.54 0.69 -17.18
C GLY A 389 26.55 1.92 -16.26
N ASP A 390 26.59 3.10 -16.87
CA ASP A 390 26.63 4.43 -16.22
C ASP A 390 25.35 5.27 -16.47
N GLU A 391 24.26 4.59 -16.87
CA GLU A 391 23.01 5.20 -17.31
C GLU A 391 22.16 5.77 -16.16
N GLY A 392 22.15 5.06 -15.02
CA GLY A 392 21.31 5.37 -13.86
C GLY A 392 19.81 5.10 -14.07
N LEU A 393 19.00 5.39 -13.04
CA LEU A 393 17.54 5.28 -13.11
C LEU A 393 16.90 6.50 -13.80
N CYS A 394 15.89 6.25 -14.63
CA CYS A 394 15.01 7.28 -15.18
C CYS A 394 14.25 8.00 -14.05
N LYS A 395 13.79 9.23 -14.29
CA LYS A 395 13.21 10.09 -13.24
C LYS A 395 11.96 9.45 -12.61
N ALA A 396 11.10 8.84 -13.43
CA ALA A 396 9.92 8.07 -12.99
C ALA A 396 10.21 6.85 -12.08
N MET A 397 11.48 6.47 -11.91
CA MET A 397 11.92 5.39 -11.04
C MET A 397 12.79 5.86 -9.86
N ARG A 398 13.14 7.16 -9.81
CA ARG A 398 13.97 7.67 -8.73
C ARG A 398 13.13 7.74 -7.46
N PRO A 399 13.56 7.07 -6.37
CA PRO A 399 12.92 7.21 -5.07
C PRO A 399 12.64 8.68 -4.72
N ASN A 400 11.40 8.97 -4.34
CA ASN A 400 11.09 10.21 -3.64
C ASN A 400 11.01 9.91 -2.14
N PRO A 401 12.09 10.13 -1.37
CA PRO A 401 12.12 9.79 0.06
C PRO A 401 11.10 10.58 0.88
N ASN A 402 10.53 11.66 0.33
CA ASN A 402 9.51 12.47 1.00
C ASN A 402 8.07 11.93 0.83
N VAL A 403 7.86 10.96 -0.07
CA VAL A 403 6.52 10.47 -0.45
C VAL A 403 6.41 8.95 -0.37
N ASP A 404 7.53 8.26 -0.60
CA ASP A 404 7.65 6.81 -0.44
C ASP A 404 8.72 6.47 0.61
N PRO A 405 8.33 6.21 1.87
CA PRO A 405 9.26 5.87 2.93
C PRO A 405 9.97 4.53 2.70
N LEU A 406 9.50 3.69 1.76
CA LEU A 406 10.13 2.43 1.39
C LEU A 406 11.17 2.59 0.27
N ALA A 407 11.20 3.72 -0.44
CA ALA A 407 12.08 3.91 -1.59
C ALA A 407 13.51 4.39 -1.22
N GLY A 408 13.74 4.82 0.03
CA GLY A 408 14.98 5.50 0.44
C GLY A 408 15.94 4.74 1.36
N GLY A 409 15.61 3.53 1.82
CA GLY A 409 16.45 2.74 2.75
C GLY A 409 16.85 1.38 2.17
N PRO A 410 17.92 0.72 2.69
CA PRO A 410 18.22 -0.65 2.32
C PRO A 410 17.02 -1.53 2.65
N THR A 411 16.41 -2.14 1.64
CA THR A 411 15.35 -3.12 1.83
C THR A 411 15.93 -4.25 2.68
N PRO A 412 15.33 -4.62 3.82
CA PRO A 412 15.88 -5.71 4.59
C PRO A 412 15.82 -6.98 3.73
N SER A 413 16.82 -7.86 3.83
CA SER A 413 16.88 -9.06 2.99
C SER A 413 15.61 -9.91 3.14
N MET A 414 15.06 -10.39 2.02
CA MET A 414 13.93 -11.31 2.01
C MET A 414 14.41 -12.69 2.51
N THR A 415 14.42 -12.90 3.82
CA THR A 415 14.68 -14.22 4.41
C THR A 415 13.52 -15.18 4.09
N ALA A 416 13.78 -16.49 4.14
CA ALA A 416 12.74 -17.50 3.95
C ALA A 416 11.55 -17.29 4.91
N GLU A 417 11.83 -16.91 6.15
CA GLU A 417 10.81 -16.59 7.16
C GLU A 417 9.93 -15.40 6.74
N ARG A 418 10.52 -14.30 6.23
CA ARG A 418 9.74 -13.15 5.74
C ARG A 418 8.89 -13.50 4.53
N VAL A 419 9.41 -14.34 3.64
CA VAL A 419 8.65 -14.87 2.51
C VAL A 419 7.47 -15.70 3.02
N TRP A 420 7.65 -16.61 3.99
CA TRP A 420 6.54 -17.38 4.57
C TRP A 420 5.49 -16.50 5.23
N ASN A 421 5.90 -15.50 6.01
CA ASN A 421 4.95 -14.55 6.61
C ASN A 421 4.16 -13.77 5.53
N ALA A 422 4.82 -13.36 4.44
CA ALA A 422 4.16 -12.70 3.33
C ALA A 422 3.18 -13.63 2.58
N VAL A 423 3.50 -14.91 2.46
CA VAL A 423 2.57 -15.94 1.97
C VAL A 423 1.36 -16.05 2.89
N ASP A 424 1.54 -16.08 4.22
CA ASP A 424 0.43 -16.18 5.16
C ASP A 424 -0.52 -14.97 5.06
N VAL A 425 0.04 -13.75 4.91
CA VAL A 425 -0.75 -12.53 4.64
C VAL A 425 -1.57 -12.68 3.36
N ARG A 426 -0.94 -13.16 2.28
CA ARG A 426 -1.59 -13.37 0.99
C ARG A 426 -2.75 -14.38 1.11
N GLU A 427 -2.49 -15.56 1.65
CA GLU A 427 -3.49 -16.64 1.75
C GLU A 427 -4.65 -16.27 2.70
N THR A 428 -4.36 -15.55 3.78
CA THR A 428 -5.39 -15.02 4.69
C THR A 428 -6.28 -14.02 3.96
N ALA A 429 -5.68 -13.02 3.28
CA ALA A 429 -6.45 -12.02 2.55
C ALA A 429 -7.27 -12.64 1.40
N LYS A 430 -6.71 -13.66 0.73
CA LYS A 430 -7.39 -14.44 -0.32
C LYS A 430 -8.63 -15.14 0.23
N THR A 431 -8.51 -15.79 1.39
CA THR A 431 -9.62 -16.47 2.06
C THR A 431 -10.71 -15.50 2.50
N VAL A 432 -10.32 -14.38 3.13
CA VAL A 432 -11.28 -13.35 3.58
C VAL A 432 -12.06 -12.73 2.41
N TYR A 433 -11.39 -12.48 1.28
CA TYR A 433 -12.07 -12.02 0.07
C TYR A 433 -13.06 -13.06 -0.46
N LEU A 434 -12.64 -14.33 -0.57
CA LEU A 434 -13.49 -15.43 -1.02
C LEU A 434 -14.73 -15.61 -0.13
N ASP A 435 -14.53 -15.65 1.18
CA ASP A 435 -15.62 -15.82 2.15
C ASP A 435 -16.64 -14.71 1.99
N LYS A 436 -16.19 -13.45 1.90
CA LYS A 436 -17.11 -12.32 1.74
C LYS A 436 -17.81 -12.30 0.40
N PHE A 437 -17.08 -12.61 -0.67
CA PHE A 437 -17.63 -12.72 -2.02
C PHE A 437 -18.75 -13.76 -2.08
N THR A 438 -18.51 -14.92 -1.45
CA THR A 438 -19.45 -16.05 -1.39
C THR A 438 -20.64 -15.77 -0.48
N GLU A 439 -20.40 -15.23 0.72
CA GLU A 439 -21.45 -14.84 1.68
C GLU A 439 -22.46 -13.88 1.04
N MET A 440 -21.98 -12.94 0.23
CA MET A 440 -22.81 -11.96 -0.44
C MET A 440 -23.45 -12.49 -1.74
N GLY A 441 -23.01 -13.64 -2.25
CA GLY A 441 -23.52 -14.26 -3.48
C GLY A 441 -23.22 -13.42 -4.72
N LEU A 442 -22.00 -12.87 -4.84
CA LEU A 442 -21.64 -11.93 -5.90
C LEU A 442 -21.24 -12.64 -7.20
N ASP A 443 -21.47 -11.97 -8.33
CA ASP A 443 -20.96 -12.34 -9.65
C ASP A 443 -19.58 -11.71 -9.93
N ALA A 444 -19.34 -10.51 -9.39
CA ALA A 444 -18.07 -9.80 -9.43
C ALA A 444 -18.05 -8.66 -8.40
N VAL A 445 -16.86 -8.10 -8.15
CA VAL A 445 -16.69 -6.85 -7.38
C VAL A 445 -16.14 -5.76 -8.29
N LEU A 446 -16.71 -4.56 -8.22
CA LEU A 446 -16.32 -3.38 -8.98
C LEU A 446 -15.43 -2.47 -8.15
N SER A 447 -14.36 -1.95 -8.75
CA SER A 447 -13.48 -0.96 -8.11
C SER A 447 -12.89 0.04 -9.11
N PRO A 448 -12.34 1.17 -8.65
CA PRO A 448 -11.37 1.91 -9.45
C PRO A 448 -10.22 1.00 -9.91
N THR A 449 -9.67 1.29 -11.09
CA THR A 449 -8.41 0.66 -11.55
C THR A 449 -7.18 1.40 -11.00
N LEU A 450 -7.26 2.73 -10.91
CA LEU A 450 -6.17 3.62 -10.49
C LEU A 450 -6.76 4.81 -9.72
N GLY A 451 -6.10 5.23 -8.64
CA GLY A 451 -6.56 6.35 -7.80
C GLY A 451 -6.59 7.72 -8.49
N ILE A 452 -5.97 7.86 -9.67
CA ILE A 452 -5.87 9.07 -10.50
C ILE A 452 -6.06 8.70 -11.98
N PRO A 453 -6.58 9.57 -12.87
CA PRO A 453 -6.79 9.20 -14.28
C PRO A 453 -5.50 8.87 -15.06
N SER A 454 -4.39 9.54 -14.74
CA SER A 454 -3.05 9.30 -15.29
C SER A 454 -2.02 10.07 -14.44
N CYS A 455 -0.78 10.22 -14.92
CA CYS A 455 0.22 11.14 -14.38
C CYS A 455 0.82 12.03 -15.47
N GLU A 456 1.29 13.21 -15.07
CA GLU A 456 2.23 13.99 -15.88
C GLU A 456 3.57 13.23 -16.02
N HIS A 457 4.34 13.59 -17.05
CA HIS A 457 5.59 12.89 -17.35
C HIS A 457 6.61 12.99 -16.21
N ASP A 458 7.24 11.86 -15.90
CA ASP A 458 8.25 11.66 -14.85
C ASP A 458 7.77 11.91 -13.40
N GLU A 459 6.46 11.93 -13.15
CA GLU A 459 5.90 12.18 -11.81
C GLU A 459 5.34 10.90 -11.14
N SER A 460 5.31 9.77 -11.85
CA SER A 460 4.74 8.50 -11.35
C SER A 460 5.41 7.94 -10.08
N ALA A 461 6.69 8.25 -9.85
CA ALA A 461 7.45 7.81 -8.68
C ALA A 461 6.85 8.26 -7.35
N GLY A 462 6.19 9.43 -7.31
CA GLY A 462 5.53 9.96 -6.10
C GLY A 462 4.11 9.44 -5.89
N LEU A 463 3.61 8.57 -6.78
CA LEU A 463 2.18 8.30 -6.89
C LEU A 463 1.83 6.81 -6.76
N PHE A 464 2.73 5.99 -6.20
CA PHE A 464 2.50 4.55 -6.01
C PHE A 464 1.25 4.23 -5.19
N ALA A 465 0.84 5.10 -4.26
CA ALA A 465 -0.41 4.88 -3.52
C ALA A 465 -1.64 4.72 -4.44
N ALA A 466 -1.63 5.36 -5.61
CA ALA A 466 -2.71 5.25 -6.58
C ALA A 466 -2.85 3.83 -7.16
N ILE A 467 -1.77 3.04 -7.25
CA ILE A 467 -1.79 1.69 -7.83
C ILE A 467 -2.21 0.59 -6.83
N SER A 468 -2.47 0.94 -5.56
CA SER A 468 -3.00 0.01 -4.55
C SER A 468 -4.27 -0.73 -5.00
N TYR A 469 -5.06 -0.11 -5.88
CA TYR A 469 -6.25 -0.69 -6.51
C TYR A 469 -5.96 -1.90 -7.41
N THR A 470 -4.78 -2.01 -8.00
CA THR A 470 -4.42 -3.12 -8.91
C THR A 470 -3.51 -4.14 -8.24
N VAL A 471 -2.51 -3.67 -7.49
CA VAL A 471 -1.51 -4.51 -6.80
C VAL A 471 -2.16 -5.50 -5.83
N THR A 472 -3.19 -5.08 -5.10
CA THR A 472 -3.93 -5.94 -4.16
C THR A 472 -4.36 -7.25 -4.84
N TRP A 473 -4.88 -7.17 -6.06
CA TRP A 473 -5.41 -8.32 -6.78
C TRP A 473 -4.34 -9.16 -7.50
N ASN A 474 -3.13 -8.63 -7.65
CA ASN A 474 -1.97 -9.46 -8.00
C ASN A 474 -1.53 -10.30 -6.82
N VAL A 475 -1.46 -9.68 -5.62
CA VAL A 475 -1.09 -10.40 -4.40
C VAL A 475 -2.09 -11.53 -4.16
N LEU A 476 -3.38 -11.25 -4.14
CA LEU A 476 -4.41 -12.28 -3.92
C LEU A 476 -4.56 -13.27 -5.10
N ASP A 477 -3.90 -13.00 -6.22
CA ASP A 477 -3.96 -13.77 -7.46
C ASP A 477 -5.40 -13.99 -7.98
N MET A 478 -6.15 -12.90 -8.04
CA MET A 478 -7.53 -12.87 -8.52
C MET A 478 -7.59 -12.50 -9.99
N THR A 479 -8.56 -13.04 -10.74
CA THR A 479 -8.85 -12.57 -12.09
C THR A 479 -9.37 -11.11 -12.03
N ALA A 480 -8.84 -10.25 -12.89
CA ALA A 480 -9.25 -8.84 -12.93
C ALA A 480 -9.34 -8.31 -14.36
N GLY A 481 -10.50 -7.77 -14.75
CA GLY A 481 -10.75 -7.13 -16.03
C GLY A 481 -10.81 -5.60 -15.92
N VAL A 482 -10.66 -4.90 -17.04
CA VAL A 482 -10.88 -3.43 -17.13
C VAL A 482 -11.83 -3.11 -18.28
N VAL A 483 -12.83 -2.29 -17.98
CA VAL A 483 -13.77 -1.69 -18.94
C VAL A 483 -13.64 -0.16 -18.86
N PRO A 484 -13.43 0.56 -19.97
CA PRO A 484 -13.47 2.02 -19.98
C PRO A 484 -14.83 2.54 -19.48
N CYS A 485 -14.85 3.49 -18.53
CA CYS A 485 -16.10 3.94 -17.93
C CYS A 485 -16.28 5.47 -17.85
N HIS A 486 -15.21 6.26 -17.93
CA HIS A 486 -15.30 7.73 -17.88
C HIS A 486 -14.19 8.42 -18.67
N THR A 487 -14.45 9.66 -19.08
CA THR A 487 -13.46 10.57 -19.68
C THR A 487 -13.49 11.91 -18.93
N VAL A 488 -12.34 12.38 -18.47
CA VAL A 488 -12.21 13.67 -17.78
C VAL A 488 -12.55 14.79 -18.76
N SER A 489 -13.75 15.35 -18.64
CA SER A 489 -14.29 16.31 -19.62
C SER A 489 -14.39 17.72 -19.06
N ASP A 490 -14.69 17.85 -17.77
CA ASP A 490 -14.81 19.13 -17.07
C ASP A 490 -14.01 19.13 -15.75
N PRO A 491 -12.67 19.21 -15.81
CA PRO A 491 -11.79 19.21 -14.64
C PRO A 491 -11.94 20.46 -13.75
N THR A 492 -12.78 21.42 -14.15
CA THR A 492 -13.10 22.63 -13.38
C THR A 492 -14.52 22.64 -12.82
N GLY A 493 -15.38 21.71 -13.25
CA GLY A 493 -16.76 21.56 -12.79
C GLY A 493 -16.98 20.19 -12.14
N GLU A 494 -17.63 19.26 -12.84
CA GLU A 494 -18.03 17.97 -12.25
C GLU A 494 -16.84 17.11 -11.81
N ASP A 495 -15.73 17.18 -12.54
CA ASP A 495 -14.46 16.51 -12.24
C ASP A 495 -13.51 17.38 -11.39
N ALA A 496 -13.94 18.55 -10.91
CA ALA A 496 -13.09 19.41 -10.10
C ALA A 496 -12.58 18.70 -8.82
N PRO A 497 -11.39 19.06 -8.30
CA PRO A 497 -10.89 18.53 -7.04
C PRO A 497 -11.91 18.70 -5.92
N LYS A 498 -12.15 17.62 -5.17
CA LYS A 498 -13.08 17.59 -4.03
C LYS A 498 -12.31 17.28 -2.76
N ALA A 499 -12.56 18.02 -1.68
CA ALA A 499 -11.99 17.72 -0.38
C ALA A 499 -12.57 16.40 0.15
N LEU A 500 -11.72 15.55 0.74
CA LEU A 500 -12.14 14.26 1.31
C LEU A 500 -13.00 14.40 2.57
N GLY A 501 -13.09 15.61 3.17
CA GLY A 501 -13.79 15.83 4.44
C GLY A 501 -13.11 15.18 5.66
N ARG A 502 -11.90 14.66 5.48
CA ARG A 502 -11.01 14.09 6.49
C ARG A 502 -9.55 14.40 6.14
N ALA A 503 -8.64 14.24 7.09
CA ALA A 503 -7.21 14.26 6.81
C ALA A 503 -6.82 13.09 5.88
N PHE A 504 -5.75 13.28 5.10
CA PHE A 504 -5.13 12.20 4.35
C PHE A 504 -4.57 11.13 5.29
N ARG A 505 -4.67 9.86 4.90
CA ARG A 505 -4.24 8.72 5.72
C ARG A 505 -2.72 8.63 5.84
N HIS A 506 -2.01 8.99 4.77
CA HIS A 506 -0.56 8.96 4.67
C HIS A 506 -0.09 9.88 3.53
N PRO A 507 1.22 10.24 3.46
CA PRO A 507 1.76 11.15 2.44
C PRO A 507 1.51 10.70 0.99
N GLY A 508 1.48 9.38 0.74
CA GLY A 508 1.13 8.87 -0.59
C GLY A 508 -0.31 9.21 -1.04
N GLU A 509 -1.31 9.15 -0.16
CA GLU A 509 -2.69 9.56 -0.50
C GLU A 509 -2.75 11.07 -0.76
N GLU A 510 -2.05 11.86 0.06
CA GLU A 510 -1.90 13.30 -0.14
C GLU A 510 -1.27 13.64 -1.49
N ALA A 511 -0.16 12.97 -1.85
CA ALA A 511 0.54 13.20 -3.11
C ALA A 511 -0.36 12.93 -4.33
N VAL A 512 -1.20 11.90 -4.28
CA VAL A 512 -2.17 11.59 -5.34
C VAL A 512 -3.20 12.70 -5.50
N HIS A 513 -3.76 13.20 -4.40
CA HIS A 513 -4.73 14.30 -4.46
C HIS A 513 -4.09 15.62 -4.88
N LEU A 514 -2.89 15.93 -4.39
CA LEU A 514 -2.13 17.12 -4.76
C LEU A 514 -1.73 17.13 -6.24
N ALA A 515 -1.31 15.98 -6.78
CA ALA A 515 -0.96 15.85 -8.20
C ALA A 515 -2.15 16.21 -9.10
N TYR A 516 -3.37 15.80 -8.73
CA TYR A 516 -4.57 16.20 -9.45
C TYR A 516 -4.94 17.66 -9.21
N SER A 517 -4.97 18.11 -7.95
CA SER A 517 -5.47 19.44 -7.58
C SER A 517 -4.56 20.59 -8.01
N LYS A 518 -3.26 20.34 -8.22
CA LYS A 518 -2.29 21.36 -8.65
C LYS A 518 -2.64 21.92 -10.04
N ASN A 519 -3.04 21.07 -10.98
CA ASN A 519 -3.43 21.49 -12.32
C ASN A 519 -4.47 20.53 -12.94
N PRO A 520 -5.74 20.55 -12.49
CA PRO A 520 -6.75 19.61 -12.96
C PRO A 520 -6.94 19.62 -14.48
N SER A 521 -6.77 20.79 -15.11
CA SER A 521 -6.91 20.98 -16.55
C SER A 521 -5.91 20.16 -17.38
N VAL A 522 -4.76 19.78 -16.83
CA VAL A 522 -3.79 18.92 -17.54
C VAL A 522 -4.35 17.52 -17.78
N PHE A 523 -5.31 17.07 -16.96
CA PHE A 523 -5.93 15.75 -17.06
C PHE A 523 -7.10 15.68 -18.05
N LYS A 524 -7.42 16.77 -18.76
CA LYS A 524 -8.48 16.76 -19.77
C LYS A 524 -8.29 15.63 -20.79
N ASN A 525 -9.39 15.00 -21.20
CA ASN A 525 -9.46 13.85 -22.10
C ASN A 525 -8.80 12.56 -21.59
N SER A 526 -8.26 12.54 -20.37
CA SER A 526 -7.78 11.29 -19.75
C SER A 526 -8.94 10.31 -19.57
N LYS A 527 -8.62 9.02 -19.66
CA LYS A 527 -9.59 7.95 -19.51
C LYS A 527 -9.53 7.38 -18.10
N VAL A 528 -10.66 6.84 -17.65
CA VAL A 528 -10.78 6.10 -16.39
C VAL A 528 -11.41 4.75 -16.69
N GLY A 529 -10.77 3.69 -16.20
CA GLY A 529 -11.25 2.32 -16.30
C GLY A 529 -11.90 1.84 -14.99
N LEU A 530 -13.01 1.13 -15.14
CA LEU A 530 -13.66 0.33 -14.11
C LEU A 530 -13.01 -1.04 -14.06
N GLN A 531 -12.46 -1.41 -12.90
CA GLN A 531 -11.91 -2.74 -12.67
C GLN A 531 -13.03 -3.70 -12.23
N VAL A 532 -13.05 -4.88 -12.83
CA VAL A 532 -14.02 -5.95 -12.58
C VAL A 532 -13.28 -7.15 -12.00
N LEU A 533 -13.55 -7.47 -10.75
CA LEU A 533 -12.80 -8.44 -9.94
C LEU A 533 -13.59 -9.73 -9.79
N GLY A 534 -12.93 -10.85 -10.03
CA GLY A 534 -13.46 -12.21 -9.82
C GLY A 534 -12.64 -12.98 -8.82
N LEU A 535 -12.92 -14.28 -8.73
CA LEU A 535 -12.11 -15.21 -7.97
C LEU A 535 -10.87 -15.65 -8.77
N HIS A 536 -10.06 -16.51 -8.17
CA HIS A 536 -8.98 -17.20 -8.86
C HIS A 536 -9.57 -18.19 -9.89
N HIS A 537 -9.06 -18.17 -11.12
CA HIS A 537 -9.52 -18.90 -12.31
C HIS A 537 -10.94 -18.57 -12.81
N ASP A 538 -11.38 -17.32 -12.64
CA ASP A 538 -12.70 -16.84 -13.06
C ASP A 538 -12.69 -16.10 -14.42
N GLU A 539 -11.71 -16.33 -15.30
CA GLU A 539 -11.56 -15.59 -16.56
C GLU A 539 -12.83 -15.57 -17.42
N GLU A 540 -13.48 -16.73 -17.59
CA GLU A 540 -14.73 -16.87 -18.32
C GLU A 540 -15.86 -16.04 -17.71
N ARG A 541 -15.96 -16.06 -16.37
CA ARG A 541 -16.96 -15.29 -15.63
C ARG A 541 -16.72 -13.80 -15.79
N ILE A 542 -15.49 -13.35 -15.65
CA ILE A 542 -15.15 -11.93 -15.70
C ILE A 542 -15.30 -11.38 -17.12
N ILE A 543 -14.95 -12.13 -18.16
CA ILE A 543 -15.29 -11.76 -19.55
C ILE A 543 -16.81 -11.59 -19.73
N ALA A 544 -17.61 -12.53 -19.21
CA ALA A 544 -19.06 -12.47 -19.32
C ALA A 544 -19.66 -11.27 -18.56
N VAL A 545 -19.17 -10.98 -17.35
CA VAL A 545 -19.58 -9.81 -16.55
C VAL A 545 -19.18 -8.51 -17.24
N MET A 546 -17.93 -8.41 -17.73
CA MET A 546 -17.45 -7.24 -18.47
C MET A 546 -18.34 -6.94 -19.68
N ARG A 547 -18.79 -7.98 -20.40
CA ARG A 547 -19.68 -7.83 -21.57
C ARG A 547 -21.03 -7.22 -21.20
N VAL A 548 -21.61 -7.66 -20.08
CA VAL A 548 -22.85 -7.08 -19.53
C VAL A 548 -22.62 -5.62 -19.14
N ILE A 549 -21.54 -5.33 -18.42
CA ILE A 549 -21.21 -3.97 -17.98
C ILE A 549 -21.01 -3.04 -19.18
N ASP A 550 -20.16 -3.42 -20.13
CA ASP A 550 -19.86 -2.65 -21.34
C ASP A 550 -21.13 -2.36 -22.16
N SER A 551 -22.03 -3.35 -22.28
CA SER A 551 -23.33 -3.15 -22.94
C SER A 551 -24.23 -2.15 -22.21
N VAL A 552 -24.20 -2.12 -20.87
CA VAL A 552 -24.99 -1.15 -20.09
C VAL A 552 -24.40 0.25 -20.20
N LEU A 553 -23.07 0.39 -20.10
CA LEU A 553 -22.40 1.69 -20.17
C LEU A 553 -22.58 2.32 -21.56
N LYS A 554 -22.49 1.53 -22.64
CA LYS A 554 -22.69 2.03 -24.01
C LYS A 554 -24.12 2.49 -24.32
N THR A 555 -25.13 2.02 -23.59
CA THR A 555 -26.52 2.46 -23.80
C THR A 555 -26.89 3.73 -23.02
N GLN A 556 -25.97 4.27 -22.23
CA GLN A 556 -26.16 5.50 -21.44
C GLN A 556 -25.04 6.51 -21.79
N PRO A 557 -25.12 7.16 -22.96
CA PRO A 557 -24.04 8.01 -23.49
C PRO A 557 -23.71 9.20 -22.60
N GLU A 558 -24.68 9.68 -21.79
CA GLU A 558 -24.46 10.70 -20.76
C GLU A 558 -23.36 10.30 -19.75
N ILE A 559 -23.07 9.01 -19.61
CA ILE A 559 -21.99 8.46 -18.77
C ILE A 559 -20.76 8.06 -19.62
N TYR A 560 -20.93 7.72 -20.90
CA TYR A 560 -19.90 7.06 -21.72
C TYR A 560 -19.10 7.98 -22.68
N GLY A 561 -19.46 9.25 -22.90
CA GLY A 561 -18.57 10.17 -23.66
C GLY A 561 -19.16 11.48 -24.20
N GLN A 562 -18.75 12.60 -23.59
CA GLN A 562 -18.74 14.01 -24.05
C GLN A 562 -20.05 14.78 -24.42
N THR A 563 -20.17 15.96 -23.79
CA THR A 563 -20.80 17.26 -24.21
C THR A 563 -22.25 17.61 -23.79
N ARG A 564 -22.32 18.44 -22.72
CA ARG A 564 -23.34 19.46 -22.32
C ARG A 564 -24.77 19.08 -21.84
N LEU A 565 -24.99 19.54 -20.60
CA LEU A 565 -26.10 20.33 -20.03
C LEU A 565 -27.40 19.63 -19.56
N ALA A 566 -27.52 19.68 -18.23
CA ALA A 566 -28.62 20.27 -17.44
C ALA A 566 -29.58 19.30 -16.71
N THR A 567 -29.44 19.36 -15.38
CA THR A 567 -30.48 19.25 -14.35
C THR A 567 -31.32 17.98 -14.27
N SER A 568 -31.03 17.18 -13.25
CA SER A 568 -32.06 16.61 -12.37
C SER A 568 -31.43 16.25 -11.03
N LEU A 569 -31.44 17.21 -10.11
CA LEU A 569 -31.24 16.99 -8.68
C LEU A 569 -32.42 16.13 -8.16
N HIS A 570 -32.26 14.80 -8.16
CA HIS A 570 -33.06 13.96 -7.28
C HIS A 570 -32.36 13.87 -5.94
N LYS A 571 -32.93 14.59 -4.97
CA LYS A 571 -32.60 14.49 -3.55
C LYS A 571 -32.83 13.05 -3.10
N SER A 572 -31.77 12.25 -3.05
CA SER A 572 -31.75 11.09 -2.15
C SER A 572 -31.42 11.58 -0.75
N THR A 573 -32.43 11.49 0.09
CA THR A 573 -32.48 11.84 1.50
C THR A 573 -31.45 11.05 2.29
N TYR A 574 -30.21 11.53 2.35
CA TYR A 574 -29.35 11.22 3.50
C TYR A 574 -29.96 11.92 4.71
N LEU A 575 -30.45 11.10 5.65
CA LEU A 575 -30.87 11.50 6.98
C LEU A 575 -29.80 12.39 7.62
N ARG A 576 -30.02 13.71 7.55
CA ARG A 576 -29.38 14.68 8.44
C ARG A 576 -29.90 14.39 9.84
N HIS A 577 -29.07 13.74 10.65
CA HIS A 577 -29.08 14.00 12.08
C HIS A 577 -27.81 14.79 12.41
N SER A 578 -28.05 16.05 12.76
CA SER A 578 -27.11 16.94 13.40
C SER A 578 -26.53 16.28 14.66
N THR A 579 -25.24 16.03 14.71
CA THR A 579 -24.48 16.09 15.97
C THR A 579 -23.01 16.36 15.68
N VAL A 580 -22.66 17.64 15.74
CA VAL A 580 -21.32 18.10 16.15
C VAL A 580 -20.99 17.34 17.45
N ASN A 581 -19.82 16.70 17.52
CA ASN A 581 -19.31 15.81 18.60
C ASN A 581 -19.37 14.28 18.34
N ARG A 582 -18.88 13.77 17.20
CA ARG A 582 -18.55 12.32 17.05
C ARG A 582 -17.29 11.98 16.22
N ILE A 583 -16.40 12.92 15.95
CA ILE A 583 -15.23 12.71 15.06
C ILE A 583 -13.93 12.30 15.79
N THR A 584 -13.95 12.08 17.11
CA THR A 584 -12.73 11.69 17.87
C THR A 584 -12.61 10.17 18.14
N ILE A 585 -13.54 9.34 17.67
CA ILE A 585 -13.60 7.90 18.04
C ILE A 585 -13.07 6.96 16.95
N ILE A 586 -12.76 7.42 15.73
CA ILE A 586 -12.35 6.53 14.62
C ILE A 586 -10.83 6.48 14.41
N HIS A 587 -10.05 7.44 14.94
CA HIS A 587 -8.58 7.36 14.94
C HIS A 587 -8.02 6.40 16.01
N SER A 588 -8.83 5.96 16.97
CA SER A 588 -8.37 5.12 18.11
C SER A 588 -8.61 3.62 17.91
N THR A 589 -9.50 3.19 17.02
CA THR A 589 -9.83 1.76 16.88
C THR A 589 -8.84 0.99 15.97
N VAL A 590 -8.23 1.64 14.97
CA VAL A 590 -7.23 0.98 14.09
C VAL A 590 -5.88 0.75 14.79
N PHE A 591 -5.62 1.44 15.90
CA PHE A 591 -4.40 1.27 16.70
C PHE A 591 -4.52 0.13 17.73
N LEU A 592 -5.74 -0.35 18.00
CA LEU A 592 -6.06 -1.32 19.06
C LEU A 592 -6.11 -2.78 18.59
N VAL A 593 -6.17 -3.04 17.28
CA VAL A 593 -6.37 -4.40 16.72
C VAL A 593 -5.04 -5.09 16.34
N LYS A 594 -3.89 -4.42 16.37
CA LYS A 594 -2.56 -5.03 16.09
C LYS A 594 -1.98 -5.92 17.22
N GLN A 595 -2.76 -6.36 18.22
CA GLN A 595 -2.24 -7.06 19.42
C GLN A 595 -2.53 -8.56 19.57
N PHE A 596 -2.95 -9.26 18.51
CA PHE A 596 -3.05 -10.73 18.46
C PHE A 596 -2.58 -11.15 17.05
N GLU A 597 -1.63 -12.05 16.79
CA GLU A 597 -1.06 -13.16 17.55
C GLU A 597 0.43 -13.33 17.21
N ALA A 598 1.25 -13.69 18.21
CA ALA A 598 2.46 -14.48 18.02
C ALA A 598 2.45 -15.56 19.11
N GLN A 599 2.07 -16.78 18.76
CA GLN A 599 2.40 -17.94 19.59
C GLN A 599 3.79 -18.45 19.19
N THR A 600 4.80 -17.68 19.59
CA THR A 600 6.16 -18.16 19.85
C THR A 600 6.39 -18.07 21.35
N LEU A 601 6.81 -19.19 21.95
CA LEU A 601 7.14 -19.42 23.36
C LEU A 601 7.32 -18.15 24.23
N MET A 602 6.47 -17.97 25.24
CA MET A 602 6.58 -16.86 26.20
C MET A 602 7.88 -16.97 27.02
N PRO A 603 8.80 -15.99 26.99
CA PRO A 603 10.08 -16.07 27.69
C PRO A 603 10.01 -15.86 29.21
N PHE A 604 8.91 -15.30 29.74
CA PHE A 604 8.75 -15.01 31.17
C PHE A 604 7.28 -15.06 31.63
N ALA A 605 7.01 -15.79 32.70
CA ALA A 605 5.69 -15.97 33.32
C ALA A 605 5.73 -15.69 34.84
N ILE A 606 4.57 -15.57 35.49
CA ILE A 606 4.47 -15.31 36.95
C ILE A 606 5.27 -16.32 37.78
N LYS A 607 5.30 -17.59 37.35
CA LYS A 607 6.08 -18.65 38.01
C LYS A 607 7.59 -18.36 38.03
N ASP A 608 8.09 -17.60 37.06
CA ASP A 608 9.51 -17.27 36.87
C ASP A 608 9.96 -16.05 37.69
N VAL A 609 9.03 -15.39 38.42
CA VAL A 609 9.38 -14.33 39.38
C VAL A 609 10.21 -14.96 40.51
N PRO A 610 11.46 -14.51 40.74
CA PRO A 610 12.32 -15.03 41.80
C PRO A 610 11.83 -14.62 43.19
N SER A 611 12.48 -15.14 44.24
CA SER A 611 12.23 -14.65 45.60
C SER A 611 12.58 -13.16 45.70
N MET A 612 11.68 -12.40 46.33
CA MET A 612 11.82 -10.99 46.63
C MET A 612 12.03 -10.75 48.14
N GLU A 613 12.32 -11.81 48.90
CA GLU A 613 12.56 -11.69 50.35
C GLU A 613 13.67 -10.69 50.67
N GLY A 614 13.39 -9.78 51.61
CA GLY A 614 14.31 -8.71 52.00
C GLY A 614 14.41 -7.55 50.99
N LYS A 615 13.71 -7.61 49.85
CA LYS A 615 13.70 -6.54 48.84
C LYS A 615 12.56 -5.56 49.10
N ASN A 616 12.91 -4.29 49.29
CA ASN A 616 11.94 -3.19 49.33
C ASN A 616 11.63 -2.65 47.93
N VAL A 617 10.34 -2.49 47.65
CA VAL A 617 9.80 -2.12 46.35
C VAL A 617 8.78 -0.99 46.51
N ILE A 618 8.95 0.12 45.79
CA ILE A 618 7.95 1.20 45.72
C ILE A 618 7.21 1.10 44.38
N ILE A 619 5.87 1.08 44.44
CA ILE A 619 5.01 1.04 43.26
C ILE A 619 4.03 2.20 43.32
N THR A 620 4.09 3.10 42.34
CA THR A 620 3.13 4.21 42.25
C THR A 620 1.80 3.76 41.67
N GLY A 621 0.68 4.22 42.24
CA GLY A 621 -0.67 3.85 41.79
C GLY A 621 -1.01 2.38 42.03
N ALA A 622 -0.45 1.78 43.08
CA ALA A 622 -0.57 0.34 43.35
C ALA A 622 -1.95 -0.08 43.88
N ASN A 623 -2.87 0.83 44.17
CA ASN A 623 -4.17 0.47 44.75
C ASN A 623 -5.16 -0.14 43.74
N VAL A 624 -4.89 -0.07 42.43
CA VAL A 624 -5.75 -0.61 41.36
C VAL A 624 -4.94 -1.06 40.13
N GLY A 625 -5.58 -1.82 39.23
CA GLY A 625 -5.05 -2.14 37.90
C GLY A 625 -3.71 -2.88 37.93
N LEU A 626 -2.82 -2.52 36.98
CA LEU A 626 -1.49 -3.13 36.82
C LEU A 626 -0.61 -2.98 38.07
N GLY A 627 -0.70 -1.82 38.74
CA GLY A 627 0.07 -1.54 39.96
C GLY A 627 -0.33 -2.45 41.11
N TYR A 628 -1.63 -2.74 41.27
CA TYR A 628 -2.14 -3.67 42.28
C TYR A 628 -1.65 -5.09 42.06
N VAL A 629 -1.77 -5.60 40.84
CA VAL A 629 -1.34 -6.97 40.54
C VAL A 629 0.18 -7.09 40.66
N THR A 630 0.95 -6.08 40.26
CA THR A 630 2.41 -6.05 40.49
C THR A 630 2.75 -6.10 41.99
N ALA A 631 2.04 -5.33 42.81
CA ALA A 631 2.20 -5.35 44.26
C ALA A 631 1.88 -6.74 44.85
N LEU A 632 0.80 -7.36 44.40
CA LEU A 632 0.37 -8.69 44.82
C LEU A 632 1.40 -9.77 44.47
N GLU A 633 1.89 -9.82 43.22
CA GLU A 633 2.85 -10.85 42.81
C GLU A 633 4.21 -10.69 43.50
N ILE A 634 4.66 -9.45 43.75
CA ILE A 634 5.88 -9.20 44.52
C ILE A 634 5.70 -9.58 46.00
N ALA A 635 4.53 -9.29 46.58
CA ALA A 635 4.21 -9.67 47.95
C ALA A 635 4.13 -11.21 48.11
N ARG A 636 3.56 -11.93 47.13
CA ARG A 636 3.56 -13.41 47.09
C ARG A 636 4.96 -14.01 47.11
N LYS A 637 5.96 -13.26 46.63
CA LYS A 637 7.36 -13.65 46.58
C LYS A 637 8.18 -13.11 47.75
N GLY A 638 7.54 -12.55 48.79
CA GLY A 638 8.18 -12.13 50.04
C GLY A 638 8.73 -10.70 50.03
N GLY A 639 8.45 -9.91 48.99
CA GLY A 639 8.89 -8.52 48.90
C GLY A 639 8.17 -7.58 49.88
N ASN A 640 8.89 -6.56 50.35
CA ASN A 640 8.32 -5.47 51.14
C ASN A 640 7.80 -4.40 50.16
N VAL A 641 6.48 -4.29 50.02
CA VAL A 641 5.85 -3.43 49.02
C VAL A 641 5.29 -2.15 49.65
N PHE A 642 5.78 -1.01 49.19
CA PHE A 642 5.27 0.31 49.52
C PHE A 642 4.33 0.78 48.40
N MET A 643 3.03 0.76 48.70
CA MET A 643 1.98 1.15 47.77
C MET A 643 1.81 2.67 47.77
N ALA A 644 2.53 3.34 46.87
CA ALA A 644 2.54 4.79 46.77
C ALA A 644 1.28 5.31 46.05
N CYS A 645 0.31 5.80 46.82
CA CYS A 645 -1.02 6.13 46.32
C CYS A 645 -1.55 7.47 46.86
N ARG A 646 -2.43 8.11 46.10
CA ARG A 646 -3.04 9.40 46.49
C ARG A 646 -4.07 9.27 47.60
N SER A 647 -4.89 8.22 47.57
CA SER A 647 -6.00 8.00 48.51
C SER A 647 -5.62 6.90 49.50
N GLU A 648 -5.54 7.27 50.77
CA GLU A 648 -5.22 6.36 51.87
C GLU A 648 -6.29 5.27 52.03
N SER A 649 -7.57 5.64 52.05
CA SER A 649 -8.67 4.66 52.17
C SER A 649 -8.62 3.61 51.05
N LYS A 650 -8.46 4.02 49.78
CA LYS A 650 -8.36 3.08 48.65
C LYS A 650 -7.10 2.22 48.71
N ALA A 651 -6.00 2.75 49.21
CA ALA A 651 -4.78 1.98 49.41
C ALA A 651 -4.96 0.94 50.53
N ASN A 652 -5.54 1.32 51.65
CA ASN A 652 -5.81 0.40 52.77
C ASN A 652 -6.79 -0.72 52.39
N GLU A 653 -7.81 -0.43 51.58
CA GLU A 653 -8.68 -1.46 51.00
C GLU A 653 -7.91 -2.45 50.11
N ALA A 654 -6.99 -1.96 49.28
CA ALA A 654 -6.15 -2.79 48.44
C ALA A 654 -5.15 -3.63 49.28
N ILE A 655 -4.55 -3.04 50.32
CA ILE A 655 -3.66 -3.74 51.26
C ILE A 655 -4.41 -4.87 51.96
N ALA A 656 -5.64 -4.62 52.42
CA ALA A 656 -6.47 -5.64 53.06
C ALA A 656 -6.74 -6.82 52.11
N LYS A 657 -6.99 -6.55 50.83
CA LYS A 657 -7.17 -7.61 49.81
C LYS A 657 -5.90 -8.43 49.60
N ILE A 658 -4.73 -7.78 49.48
CA ILE A 658 -3.45 -8.48 49.34
C ILE A 658 -3.18 -9.34 50.58
N LYS A 659 -3.42 -8.82 51.79
CA LYS A 659 -3.24 -9.58 53.04
C LYS A 659 -4.24 -10.74 53.18
N ALA A 660 -5.43 -10.63 52.60
CA ALA A 660 -6.37 -11.75 52.58
C ALA A 660 -5.87 -12.91 51.69
N GLU A 661 -5.23 -12.59 50.55
CA GLU A 661 -4.65 -13.60 49.66
C GLU A 661 -3.27 -14.10 50.12
N VAL A 662 -2.51 -13.24 50.79
CA VAL A 662 -1.15 -13.51 51.27
C VAL A 662 -1.06 -13.03 52.73
N PRO A 663 -1.43 -13.87 53.72
CA PRO A 663 -1.57 -13.47 55.13
C PRO A 663 -0.33 -12.79 55.73
N ASN A 664 0.87 -13.18 55.30
CA ASN A 664 2.14 -12.65 55.79
C ASN A 664 2.74 -11.54 54.90
N ALA A 665 1.95 -10.96 53.99
CA ALA A 665 2.42 -9.94 53.07
C ALA A 665 2.86 -8.66 53.79
N LYS A 666 4.09 -8.23 53.52
CA LYS A 666 4.67 -6.98 54.03
C LYS A 666 4.33 -5.84 53.07
N VAL A 667 3.13 -5.28 53.24
CA VAL A 667 2.62 -4.22 52.37
C VAL A 667 2.20 -3.02 53.21
N GLU A 668 2.74 -1.85 52.86
CA GLU A 668 2.54 -0.58 53.56
C GLU A 668 2.01 0.49 52.61
N PHE A 669 1.12 1.35 53.13
CA PHE A 669 0.67 2.53 52.42
C PHE A 669 1.77 3.61 52.43
N MET A 670 2.02 4.21 51.27
CA MET A 670 2.84 5.41 51.14
C MET A 670 1.99 6.50 50.49
N LYS A 671 1.78 7.62 51.19
CA LYS A 671 1.03 8.75 50.64
C LYS A 671 1.83 9.36 49.49
N LEU A 672 1.23 9.47 48.30
CA LEU A 672 1.86 10.09 47.14
C LEU A 672 0.82 10.72 46.21
N ASP A 673 0.93 12.03 46.00
CA ASP A 673 0.11 12.80 45.07
C ASP A 673 1.00 13.40 43.97
N LEU A 674 1.09 12.73 42.82
CA LEU A 674 1.96 13.11 41.70
C LEU A 674 1.60 14.45 41.03
N GLN A 675 0.52 15.11 41.48
CA GLN A 675 0.09 16.43 41.03
C GLN A 675 0.49 17.56 42.00
N ASP A 676 1.34 17.26 42.97
CA ASP A 676 1.83 18.18 44.00
C ASP A 676 3.31 17.91 44.26
N LEU A 677 4.20 18.64 43.59
CA LEU A 677 5.64 18.34 43.60
C LEU A 677 6.27 18.45 44.99
N LYS A 678 5.81 19.39 45.83
CA LYS A 678 6.25 19.52 47.23
C LYS A 678 5.85 18.30 48.04
N GLN A 679 4.62 17.82 47.86
CA GLN A 679 4.15 16.60 48.50
C GLN A 679 4.92 15.35 48.01
N VAL A 680 5.22 15.26 46.71
CA VAL A 680 6.01 14.16 46.15
C VAL A 680 7.39 14.11 46.79
N LYS A 681 8.09 15.24 46.82
CA LYS A 681 9.42 15.35 47.43
C LYS A 681 9.38 15.01 48.92
N GLY A 682 8.46 15.61 49.68
CA GLY A 682 8.31 15.32 51.11
C GLY A 682 7.95 13.87 51.42
N SER A 683 7.18 13.21 50.54
CA SER A 683 6.85 11.78 50.70
C SER A 683 8.06 10.89 50.43
N ALA A 684 8.87 11.23 49.43
CA ALA A 684 10.12 10.53 49.15
C ALA A 684 11.13 10.70 50.30
N GLU A 685 11.29 11.91 50.82
CA GLU A 685 12.16 12.21 51.98
C GLU A 685 11.70 11.48 53.25
N ALA A 686 10.39 11.46 53.53
CA ALA A 686 9.83 10.71 54.65
C ALA A 686 10.07 9.19 54.52
N TRP A 687 10.05 8.66 53.29
CA TRP A 687 10.41 7.26 53.06
C TRP A 687 11.91 7.03 53.24
N LEU A 688 12.77 7.91 52.73
CA LEU A 688 14.23 7.84 52.92
C LEU A 688 14.64 7.84 54.39
N ALA A 689 13.94 8.63 55.22
CA ALA A 689 14.14 8.71 56.66
C ALA A 689 13.92 7.37 57.40
N LYS A 690 13.25 6.39 56.78
CA LYS A 690 13.13 5.03 57.32
C LYS A 690 14.45 4.24 57.27
N GLY A 691 15.46 4.73 56.55
CA GLY A 691 16.78 4.06 56.47
C GLY A 691 16.80 2.72 55.73
N LEU A 692 15.75 2.41 54.95
CA LEU A 692 15.62 1.13 54.25
C LEU A 692 16.31 1.17 52.86
N PRO A 693 16.93 0.06 52.40
CA PRO A 693 17.43 -0.05 51.02
C PRO A 693 16.27 -0.04 50.01
N LEU A 694 16.41 0.56 48.83
CA LEU A 694 15.40 0.58 47.76
C LEU A 694 15.88 -0.19 46.54
N HIS A 695 15.30 -1.36 46.29
CA HIS A 695 15.79 -2.25 45.24
C HIS A 695 15.01 -2.10 43.93
N VAL A 696 13.72 -1.76 44.00
CA VAL A 696 12.87 -1.62 42.81
C VAL A 696 11.96 -0.40 42.96
N LEU A 697 11.97 0.48 41.96
CA LEU A 697 11.02 1.58 41.81
C LEU A 697 10.20 1.36 40.52
N VAL A 698 8.87 1.29 40.65
CA VAL A 698 7.95 1.16 39.52
C VAL A 698 7.13 2.45 39.36
N ASN A 699 7.49 3.24 38.35
CA ASN A 699 6.80 4.45 37.92
C ASN A 699 5.58 4.08 37.07
N ASN A 700 4.54 3.57 37.73
CA ASN A 700 3.34 2.96 37.15
C ASN A 700 2.11 3.88 37.09
N ALA A 701 1.94 4.81 38.04
CA ALA A 701 0.77 5.67 38.06
C ALA A 701 0.66 6.53 36.79
N GLY A 702 -0.57 6.82 36.37
CA GLY A 702 -0.81 7.78 35.30
C GLY A 702 -2.28 8.07 35.05
N ILE A 703 -2.54 9.07 34.22
CA ILE A 703 -3.85 9.47 33.70
C ILE A 703 -3.80 9.57 32.17
N MET A 704 -4.95 9.41 31.51
CA MET A 704 -5.03 9.22 30.06
C MET A 704 -6.24 9.94 29.47
N ALA A 705 -6.01 10.66 28.37
CA ALA A 705 -6.98 11.44 27.62
C ALA A 705 -8.00 12.19 28.52
N ASN A 706 -7.52 12.86 29.57
CA ASN A 706 -8.36 13.66 30.46
C ASN A 706 -8.78 14.99 29.79
N PRO A 707 -9.82 15.69 30.28
CA PRO A 707 -10.01 17.11 29.99
C PRO A 707 -8.77 17.93 30.39
N PHE A 708 -8.56 19.08 29.76
CA PHE A 708 -7.48 19.98 30.17
C PHE A 708 -7.61 20.34 31.65
N ALA A 709 -6.52 20.16 32.39
CA ALA A 709 -6.42 20.54 33.78
C ALA A 709 -4.95 20.81 34.12
N LEU A 710 -4.73 21.62 35.14
CA LEU A 710 -3.42 21.86 35.70
C LEU A 710 -3.28 21.11 37.04
N THR A 711 -2.07 20.61 37.30
CA THR A 711 -1.61 20.17 38.63
C THR A 711 -1.57 21.34 39.61
N LYS A 712 -1.36 21.07 40.91
CA LYS A 712 -1.25 22.15 41.92
C LYS A 712 -0.07 23.08 41.64
N ASP A 713 0.93 22.59 40.91
CA ASP A 713 2.12 23.34 40.49
C ASP A 713 1.93 24.10 39.15
N GLY A 714 0.72 24.06 38.57
CA GLY A 714 0.41 24.77 37.31
C GLY A 714 0.97 24.11 36.06
N ILE A 715 1.22 22.79 36.09
CA ILE A 715 1.69 21.98 34.95
C ILE A 715 0.52 21.20 34.37
N GLU A 716 0.41 21.06 33.05
CA GLU A 716 -0.59 20.20 32.39
C GLU A 716 -0.68 18.83 33.08
N SER A 717 -1.90 18.42 33.43
CA SER A 717 -2.15 17.29 34.32
C SER A 717 -1.55 15.95 33.87
N GLN A 718 -1.58 15.61 32.58
CA GLN A 718 -1.07 14.33 32.07
C GLN A 718 0.46 14.33 32.05
N PHE A 719 1.09 15.38 31.55
CA PHE A 719 2.53 15.57 31.60
C PHE A 719 3.04 15.65 33.06
N GLY A 720 2.34 16.40 33.91
CA GLY A 720 2.64 16.55 35.33
C GLY A 720 2.54 15.24 36.10
N THR A 721 1.43 14.51 35.95
CA THR A 721 1.20 13.25 36.68
C THR A 721 2.06 12.10 36.15
N ASN A 722 2.16 11.94 34.83
CA ASN A 722 2.77 10.76 34.22
C ASN A 722 4.30 10.84 34.14
N HIS A 723 4.86 12.06 34.06
CA HIS A 723 6.29 12.31 33.85
C HIS A 723 6.90 13.17 34.97
N VAL A 724 6.46 14.42 35.19
CA VAL A 724 7.16 15.35 36.10
C VAL A 724 7.12 14.89 37.56
N GLY A 725 5.97 14.41 38.06
CA GLY A 725 5.87 13.86 39.42
C GLY A 725 6.77 12.64 39.61
N HIS A 726 6.85 11.74 38.62
CA HIS A 726 7.76 10.60 38.66
C HIS A 726 9.22 11.00 38.54
N PHE A 727 9.52 12.07 37.81
CA PHE A 727 10.86 12.64 37.74
C PHE A 727 11.31 13.08 39.14
N VAL A 728 10.52 13.88 39.86
CA VAL A 728 10.84 14.33 41.23
C VAL A 728 10.99 13.15 42.20
N LEU A 729 10.05 12.19 42.15
CA LEU A 729 10.10 10.99 42.99
C LEU A 729 11.40 10.20 42.73
N THR A 730 11.71 9.94 41.46
CA THR A 730 12.87 9.14 41.07
C THR A 730 14.16 9.84 41.45
N GLN A 731 14.31 11.14 41.15
CA GLN A 731 15.50 11.92 41.50
C GLN A 731 15.75 11.97 42.99
N THR A 732 14.69 12.17 43.80
CA THR A 732 14.81 12.26 45.25
C THR A 732 15.23 10.91 45.86
N LEU A 733 14.70 9.80 45.34
CA LEU A 733 15.04 8.44 45.79
C LEU A 733 16.36 7.91 45.21
N LEU A 734 16.88 8.54 44.15
CA LEU A 734 18.00 8.04 43.35
C LEU A 734 19.26 7.70 44.19
N PRO A 735 19.70 8.53 45.15
CA PRO A 735 20.86 8.20 45.98
C PRO A 735 20.70 6.85 46.70
N ARG A 736 19.53 6.59 47.30
CA ARG A 736 19.25 5.33 47.98
C ARG A 736 19.14 4.15 47.00
N ILE A 737 18.61 4.37 45.79
CA ILE A 737 18.56 3.34 44.74
C ILE A 737 19.98 2.90 44.34
N ILE A 738 20.90 3.85 44.21
CA ILE A 738 22.32 3.61 43.91
C ILE A 738 22.99 2.85 45.08
N GLU A 739 22.78 3.30 46.33
CA GLU A 739 23.29 2.61 47.53
C GLU A 739 22.81 1.15 47.64
N SER A 740 21.63 0.84 47.10
CA SER A 740 20.98 -0.47 47.21
C SER A 740 21.29 -1.41 46.05
N GLN A 741 22.23 -1.04 45.17
CA GLN A 741 22.53 -1.77 43.96
C GLN A 741 22.92 -3.25 44.20
N PRO A 742 22.52 -4.20 43.32
CA PRO A 742 21.81 -3.98 42.06
C PRO A 742 20.33 -3.62 42.24
N SER A 743 19.87 -2.60 41.50
CA SER A 743 18.53 -2.02 41.62
C SER A 743 17.83 -1.85 40.27
N ARG A 744 16.50 -1.69 40.27
CA ARG A 744 15.65 -1.53 39.08
C ARG A 744 14.80 -0.28 39.13
N ILE A 745 14.69 0.41 37.99
CA ILE A 745 13.74 1.50 37.77
C ILE A 745 12.91 1.15 36.53
N VAL A 746 11.61 0.95 36.71
CA VAL A 746 10.69 0.59 35.63
C VAL A 746 9.77 1.77 35.34
N VAL A 747 9.79 2.27 34.12
CA VAL A 747 9.01 3.45 33.71
C VAL A 747 7.91 3.06 32.73
N LEU A 748 6.64 3.26 33.11
CA LEU A 748 5.53 2.89 32.25
C LEU A 748 5.28 3.96 31.17
N THR A 749 5.50 3.55 29.92
CA THR A 749 5.10 4.28 28.71
C THR A 749 3.86 3.62 28.08
N SER A 750 3.59 3.88 26.80
CA SER A 750 2.48 3.34 26.03
C SER A 750 2.81 3.41 24.54
N SER A 751 2.20 2.56 23.72
CA SER A 751 2.15 2.75 22.26
C SER A 751 1.66 4.14 21.84
N ALA A 752 0.89 4.83 22.70
CA ALA A 752 0.46 6.21 22.51
C ALA A 752 1.60 7.24 22.45
N HIS A 753 2.86 6.89 22.82
CA HIS A 753 4.01 7.77 22.57
C HIS A 753 4.16 8.15 21.08
N ALA A 754 3.64 7.32 20.17
CA ALA A 754 3.57 7.60 18.74
C ALA A 754 2.59 8.74 18.37
N MET A 755 1.71 9.13 19.30
CA MET A 755 0.74 10.22 19.12
C MET A 755 1.31 11.58 19.53
N ALA A 756 2.58 11.64 19.95
CA ALA A 756 3.27 12.90 20.18
C ALA A 756 3.28 13.76 18.89
N PRO A 757 2.97 15.06 18.95
CA PRO A 757 2.75 15.90 17.77
C PRO A 757 4.00 16.05 16.90
N GLN A 758 3.81 16.08 15.58
CA GLN A 758 4.84 16.38 14.58
C GLN A 758 4.91 17.89 14.31
N PRO A 759 6.08 18.44 13.91
CA PRO A 759 7.35 17.76 13.64
C PRO A 759 8.27 17.61 14.87
N ASP A 760 7.93 18.20 16.01
CA ASP A 760 8.88 18.39 17.12
C ASP A 760 8.83 17.30 18.21
N GLY A 761 7.80 16.46 18.22
CA GLY A 761 7.53 15.47 19.26
C GLY A 761 7.05 16.10 20.57
N ILE A 762 7.86 16.95 21.19
CA ILE A 762 7.56 17.64 22.46
C ILE A 762 7.63 19.17 22.26
N PRO A 763 6.47 19.86 22.19
CA PRO A 763 6.43 21.32 22.07
C PRO A 763 6.60 21.98 23.45
N PHE A 764 7.84 22.06 23.94
CA PHE A 764 8.20 22.49 25.31
C PHE A 764 7.58 23.81 25.78
N ASP A 765 7.39 24.76 24.87
CA ASP A 765 6.82 26.08 25.12
C ASP A 765 5.28 26.07 25.27
N LYS A 766 4.63 24.99 24.83
CA LYS A 766 3.16 24.88 24.74
C LYS A 766 2.56 23.72 25.53
N ILE A 767 3.37 22.96 26.28
CA ILE A 767 2.92 21.77 27.03
C ILE A 767 1.71 22.08 27.93
N SER A 768 1.73 23.24 28.59
CA SER A 768 0.66 23.70 29.50
C SER A 768 -0.27 24.75 28.90
N ASP A 769 -0.24 24.96 27.58
CA ASP A 769 -1.16 25.86 26.88
C ASP A 769 -2.49 25.14 26.60
N GLU A 770 -3.59 25.64 27.19
CA GLU A 770 -4.94 25.13 26.98
C GLU A 770 -5.35 25.13 25.50
N LYS A 771 -4.91 26.13 24.72
CA LYS A 771 -5.27 26.24 23.29
C LYS A 771 -4.55 25.22 22.42
N ALA A 772 -3.37 24.76 22.87
CA ALA A 772 -2.60 23.73 22.19
C ALA A 772 -2.97 22.31 22.68
N TYR A 773 -3.80 22.20 23.71
CA TYR A 773 -4.12 20.94 24.35
C TYR A 773 -4.99 20.04 23.46
N THR A 774 -4.57 18.79 23.33
CA THR A 774 -5.44 17.72 22.86
C THR A 774 -5.33 16.52 23.80
N PRO A 775 -6.45 15.88 24.22
CA PRO A 775 -6.40 14.80 25.21
C PRO A 775 -5.42 13.69 24.86
N TRP A 776 -5.42 13.24 23.61
CA TRP A 776 -4.53 12.17 23.14
C TRP A 776 -3.12 12.66 22.77
N GLY A 777 -2.97 13.87 22.22
CA GLY A 777 -1.66 14.42 21.90
C GLY A 777 -0.82 14.67 23.16
N ASN A 778 -1.41 15.27 24.20
CA ASN A 778 -0.74 15.48 25.48
C ASN A 778 -0.48 14.16 26.23
N TYR A 779 -1.33 13.15 26.04
CA TYR A 779 -1.05 11.82 26.56
C TYR A 779 0.17 11.22 25.84
N GLY A 780 0.24 11.35 24.51
CA GLY A 780 1.39 10.96 23.70
C GLY A 780 2.68 11.68 24.10
N ILE A 781 2.63 13.00 24.32
CA ILE A 781 3.76 13.78 24.87
C ILE A 781 4.23 13.18 26.20
N SER A 782 3.30 12.90 27.13
CA SER A 782 3.66 12.35 28.45
C SER A 782 4.31 10.96 28.36
N LYS A 783 3.88 10.12 27.41
CA LYS A 783 4.39 8.75 27.24
C LYS A 783 5.69 8.72 26.45
N LEU A 784 5.88 9.60 25.48
CA LEU A 784 7.18 9.86 24.86
C LEU A 784 8.18 10.35 25.91
N SER A 785 7.75 11.25 26.80
CA SER A 785 8.60 11.80 27.86
C SER A 785 9.10 10.72 28.83
N ASN A 786 8.25 9.78 29.21
CA ASN A 786 8.64 8.64 30.05
C ASN A 786 9.71 7.74 29.41
N MET A 787 9.62 7.52 28.10
CA MET A 787 10.58 6.70 27.36
C MET A 787 11.94 7.40 27.26
N LEU A 788 11.93 8.70 26.91
CA LEU A 788 13.12 9.54 26.86
C LEU A 788 13.78 9.70 28.25
N PHE A 789 12.97 9.84 29.30
CA PHE A 789 13.45 9.89 30.68
C PHE A 789 14.21 8.62 31.07
N ALA A 790 13.63 7.45 30.82
CA ALA A 790 14.28 6.17 31.14
C ALA A 790 15.61 6.02 30.39
N ARG A 791 15.66 6.49 29.13
CA ARG A 791 16.86 6.49 28.29
C ARG A 791 17.96 7.39 28.85
N THR A 792 17.65 8.66 29.15
CA THR A 792 18.63 9.61 29.72
C THR A 792 19.10 9.19 31.12
N LEU A 793 18.19 8.70 31.97
CA LEU A 793 18.55 8.23 33.31
C LEU A 793 19.48 7.01 33.24
N ALA A 794 19.21 6.07 32.34
CA ALA A 794 20.06 4.90 32.14
C ALA A 794 21.49 5.27 31.72
N GLU A 795 21.64 6.25 30.83
CA GLU A 795 22.95 6.76 30.42
C GLU A 795 23.69 7.42 31.59
N LYS A 796 22.99 8.21 32.41
CA LYS A 796 23.58 8.84 33.61
C LYS A 796 24.01 7.83 34.68
N LEU A 797 23.43 6.63 34.67
CA LEU A 797 23.72 5.54 35.62
C LEU A 797 24.54 4.40 34.99
N LYS A 798 25.20 4.64 33.85
CA LYS A 798 25.95 3.61 33.13
C LYS A 798 27.04 2.94 33.96
N ASP A 799 27.64 3.68 34.89
CA ASP A 799 28.72 3.21 35.76
C ASP A 799 28.20 2.54 37.06
N GLU A 800 26.90 2.62 37.32
CA GLU A 800 26.24 2.01 38.48
C GLU A 800 25.51 0.72 38.07
N LYS A 801 25.28 -0.21 39.00
CA LYS A 801 24.43 -1.40 38.79
C LYS A 801 22.94 -1.10 38.98
N VAL A 802 22.49 0.03 38.43
CA VAL A 802 21.08 0.46 38.43
C VAL A 802 20.53 0.42 37.01
N PHE A 803 19.50 -0.40 36.79
CA PHE A 803 18.95 -0.64 35.46
C PHE A 803 17.61 0.08 35.31
N CYS A 804 17.57 1.09 34.44
CA CYS A 804 16.36 1.85 34.10
C CYS A 804 15.87 1.48 32.71
N ASN A 805 14.62 1.03 32.59
CA ASN A 805 14.01 0.67 31.30
C ASN A 805 12.55 1.12 31.23
N SER A 806 12.03 1.29 30.02
CA SER A 806 10.65 1.69 29.76
C SER A 806 9.80 0.54 29.23
N VAL A 807 8.51 0.54 29.57
CA VAL A 807 7.57 -0.54 29.19
C VAL A 807 6.23 -0.02 28.71
N HIS A 808 5.76 -0.54 27.58
CA HIS A 808 4.35 -0.54 27.18
C HIS A 808 3.69 -1.85 27.67
N PRO A 809 2.77 -1.82 28.65
CA PRO A 809 2.17 -3.03 29.21
C PRO A 809 1.10 -3.66 28.31
N GLY A 810 0.80 -3.05 27.16
CA GLY A 810 -0.29 -3.49 26.26
C GLY A 810 -1.61 -2.83 26.60
N VAL A 811 -2.64 -3.11 25.81
CA VAL A 811 -3.98 -2.60 26.10
C VAL A 811 -4.61 -3.50 27.15
N VAL A 812 -4.46 -3.10 28.41
CA VAL A 812 -4.90 -3.89 29.56
C VAL A 812 -6.10 -3.20 30.21
N ARG A 813 -7.02 -4.00 30.75
CA ARG A 813 -8.19 -3.51 31.49
C ARG A 813 -7.74 -2.73 32.74
N THR A 814 -7.60 -1.42 32.62
CA THR A 814 -7.15 -0.51 33.69
C THR A 814 -8.18 0.58 33.96
N GLU A 815 -8.09 1.20 35.14
CA GLU A 815 -8.91 2.35 35.53
C GLU A 815 -8.56 3.64 34.73
N LEU A 816 -7.60 3.59 33.80
CA LEU A 816 -7.24 4.69 32.90
C LEU A 816 -8.40 5.12 31.99
N MET A 817 -9.43 4.28 31.85
CA MET A 817 -10.62 4.58 31.06
C MET A 817 -11.53 5.67 31.65
N ARG A 818 -11.29 6.11 32.90
CA ARG A 818 -12.08 7.19 33.53
C ARG A 818 -12.01 8.51 32.75
N GLY A 819 -10.83 8.92 32.30
CA GLY A 819 -10.63 10.15 31.51
C GLY A 819 -11.37 10.12 30.17
N PRO A 820 -11.19 9.09 29.31
CA PRO A 820 -11.97 8.96 28.09
C PRO A 820 -13.49 8.90 28.32
N TYR A 821 -13.95 8.26 29.40
CA TYR A 821 -15.39 8.26 29.73
C TYR A 821 -15.91 9.63 30.15
N GLU A 822 -15.08 10.46 30.78
CA GLU A 822 -15.40 11.85 31.13
C GLU A 822 -15.44 12.75 29.88
N VAL A 823 -14.54 12.53 28.92
CA VAL A 823 -14.48 13.30 27.66
C VAL A 823 -15.54 12.87 26.64
N TYR A 824 -15.86 11.58 26.52
CA TYR A 824 -16.69 11.04 25.43
C TYR A 824 -18.05 10.46 25.86
N GLY A 825 -18.35 10.42 27.16
CA GLY A 825 -19.67 10.07 27.71
C GLY A 825 -20.10 8.60 27.56
N SER A 826 -21.38 8.32 27.86
CA SER A 826 -21.97 6.97 27.95
C SER A 826 -21.97 6.18 26.62
N PHE A 827 -21.81 6.85 25.48
CA PHE A 827 -21.68 6.20 24.18
C PHE A 827 -20.40 5.35 24.08
N LEU A 828 -19.29 5.85 24.65
CA LEU A 828 -18.03 5.10 24.71
C LEU A 828 -18.13 3.89 25.67
N LYS A 829 -18.94 3.98 26.74
CA LYS A 829 -19.22 2.84 27.64
C LYS A 829 -19.92 1.70 26.93
N VAL A 830 -20.89 1.99 26.05
CA VAL A 830 -21.62 0.97 25.28
C VAL A 830 -20.71 0.36 24.20
N LEU A 831 -19.98 1.19 23.45
CA LEU A 831 -19.03 0.72 22.43
C LEU A 831 -17.93 -0.17 23.03
N MET A 832 -17.36 0.22 24.18
CA MET A 832 -16.34 -0.58 24.87
C MET A 832 -16.88 -1.83 25.57
N PHE A 833 -18.18 -1.87 25.92
CA PHE A 833 -18.81 -3.05 26.49
C PHE A 833 -18.90 -4.20 25.48
N PHE A 834 -19.11 -3.89 24.19
CA PHE A 834 -19.18 -4.89 23.11
C PHE A 834 -17.79 -5.32 22.60
N MET A 835 -16.79 -4.44 22.62
CA MET A 835 -15.40 -4.79 22.23
C MET A 835 -14.58 -5.44 23.36
N ARG A 836 -15.22 -5.74 24.48
CA ARG A 836 -14.62 -6.13 25.77
C ARG A 836 -13.77 -7.41 25.77
N PRO A 837 -14.07 -8.48 25.00
CA PRO A 837 -13.22 -9.68 24.94
C PRO A 837 -12.08 -9.62 23.91
N LEU A 838 -12.18 -8.72 22.92
CA LEU A 838 -11.35 -8.74 21.71
C LEU A 838 -10.14 -7.78 21.77
N MET A 839 -10.20 -6.73 22.61
CA MET A 839 -9.17 -5.67 22.65
C MET A 839 -8.28 -5.67 23.90
N PHE A 840 -8.72 -6.29 25.00
CA PHE A 840 -8.01 -6.17 26.29
C PHE A 840 -7.24 -7.45 26.61
N LEU A 841 -5.92 -7.35 26.75
CA LEU A 841 -5.14 -8.39 27.40
C LEU A 841 -5.66 -8.57 28.84
N PRO A 842 -5.82 -9.82 29.33
CA PRO A 842 -6.02 -10.08 30.75
C PRO A 842 -4.97 -9.33 31.58
N VAL A 843 -5.35 -8.81 32.75
CA VAL A 843 -4.45 -8.01 33.59
C VAL A 843 -3.19 -8.79 33.94
N GLU A 844 -3.33 -10.10 34.09
CA GLU A 844 -2.29 -11.08 34.34
C GLU A 844 -1.25 -11.13 33.22
N LYS A 845 -1.64 -10.92 31.95
CA LYS A 845 -0.70 -10.84 30.81
C LYS A 845 -0.04 -9.48 30.68
N GLY A 846 -0.78 -8.41 30.99
CA GLY A 846 -0.29 -7.04 30.95
C GLY A 846 0.82 -6.72 31.95
N VAL A 847 0.77 -7.39 33.10
CA VAL A 847 1.72 -7.21 34.21
C VAL A 847 3.06 -7.90 33.94
N LEU A 848 3.11 -8.90 33.06
CA LEU A 848 4.31 -9.73 32.85
C LEU A 848 5.53 -8.91 32.43
N THR A 849 5.38 -7.95 31.52
CA THR A 849 6.53 -7.15 31.06
C THR A 849 7.06 -6.22 32.16
N GLN A 850 6.19 -5.58 32.96
CA GLN A 850 6.67 -4.74 34.06
C GLN A 850 7.25 -5.56 35.21
N LEU A 851 6.73 -6.77 35.48
CA LEU A 851 7.37 -7.70 36.41
C LEU A 851 8.72 -8.17 35.89
N TYR A 852 8.83 -8.53 34.61
CA TYR A 852 10.10 -8.92 33.98
C TYR A 852 11.19 -7.87 34.21
N LEU A 853 10.88 -6.59 33.92
CA LEU A 853 11.83 -5.50 34.15
C LEU A 853 12.12 -5.24 35.63
N ALA A 854 11.15 -5.47 36.51
CA ALA A 854 11.27 -5.23 37.95
C ALA A 854 12.08 -6.30 38.68
N VAL A 855 12.01 -7.56 38.25
CA VAL A 855 12.50 -8.70 39.07
C VAL A 855 13.38 -9.70 38.32
N SER A 856 13.41 -9.69 36.99
CA SER A 856 14.14 -10.71 36.25
C SER A 856 15.66 -10.55 36.38
N PRO A 857 16.40 -11.63 36.65
CA PRO A 857 17.87 -11.63 36.58
C PRO A 857 18.39 -11.27 35.19
N ASP A 858 17.60 -11.53 34.12
CA ASP A 858 17.95 -11.19 32.74
C ASP A 858 18.35 -9.73 32.56
N ILE A 859 17.72 -8.82 33.30
CA ILE A 859 17.99 -7.39 33.17
C ILE A 859 19.46 -7.09 33.54
N GLU A 860 19.98 -7.77 34.56
CA GLU A 860 21.39 -7.70 34.95
C GLU A 860 22.28 -8.47 33.98
N THR A 861 21.94 -9.74 33.69
CA THR A 861 22.84 -10.62 32.90
C THR A 861 22.97 -10.17 31.45
N LYS A 862 21.90 -9.62 30.87
CA LYS A 862 21.89 -9.06 29.51
C LYS A 862 22.19 -7.57 29.46
N ASN A 863 22.42 -6.95 30.63
CA ASN A 863 22.76 -5.54 30.78
C ASN A 863 21.76 -4.59 30.08
N TYR A 864 20.45 -4.84 30.24
CA TYR A 864 19.43 -4.02 29.60
C TYR A 864 19.29 -2.66 30.29
N ARG A 865 19.63 -1.59 29.56
CA ARG A 865 19.63 -0.21 30.04
C ARG A 865 19.05 0.73 28.99
N GLY A 866 18.14 1.61 29.39
CA GLY A 866 17.50 2.60 28.53
C GLY A 866 16.67 1.98 27.40
N GLN A 867 16.29 0.72 27.53
CA GLN A 867 15.58 -0.04 26.50
C GLN A 867 14.06 0.13 26.62
N PHE A 868 13.37 -0.15 25.52
CA PHE A 868 11.91 -0.16 25.44
C PHE A 868 11.39 -1.58 25.28
N PHE A 869 10.40 -1.95 26.10
CA PHE A 869 9.79 -3.28 26.07
C PHE A 869 8.29 -3.21 25.81
N GLU A 870 7.81 -4.17 25.03
CA GLU A 870 6.39 -4.39 24.70
C GLU A 870 5.82 -5.58 25.50
N PRO A 871 4.48 -5.83 25.42
CA PRO A 871 3.87 -6.98 26.08
C PRO A 871 4.62 -8.28 25.80
N THR A 872 4.59 -9.20 26.77
CA THR A 872 5.32 -10.48 26.77
C THR A 872 6.85 -10.36 26.85
N ALA A 873 7.36 -9.37 27.59
CA ALA A 873 8.80 -9.16 27.82
C ALA A 873 9.62 -9.00 26.53
N LYS A 874 9.01 -8.50 25.46
CA LYS A 874 9.64 -8.34 24.15
C LYS A 874 10.46 -7.05 24.12
N LEU A 875 11.76 -7.17 23.91
CA LEU A 875 12.63 -6.02 23.60
C LEU A 875 12.24 -5.46 22.23
N SER A 876 11.93 -4.17 22.16
CA SER A 876 11.37 -3.54 20.96
C SER A 876 11.99 -2.16 20.69
N LYS A 877 11.79 -1.67 19.48
CA LYS A 877 12.15 -0.29 19.10
C LYS A 877 10.96 0.64 19.33
N PRO A 878 11.18 1.91 19.71
CA PRO A 878 10.15 2.94 19.71
C PRO A 878 9.47 3.06 18.34
N TYR A 879 8.21 3.47 18.33
CA TYR A 879 7.38 3.53 17.11
C TYR A 879 7.65 4.78 16.26
N THR A 880 8.33 5.76 16.84
CA THR A 880 8.76 6.99 16.16
C THR A 880 10.24 7.23 16.44
N ALA A 881 10.91 7.92 15.51
CA ALA A 881 12.32 8.29 15.65
C ALA A 881 12.59 9.11 16.93
N PHE A 882 11.60 9.88 17.41
CA PHE A 882 11.69 10.63 18.66
C PHE A 882 12.05 9.77 19.85
N GLY A 883 11.59 8.53 19.93
CA GLY A 883 11.87 7.67 21.09
C GLY A 883 13.32 7.21 21.21
N THR A 884 14.10 7.36 20.13
CA THR A 884 15.53 7.06 20.07
C THR A 884 16.40 8.31 19.90
N ASP A 885 15.81 9.51 19.98
CA ASP A 885 16.50 10.77 19.79
C ASP A 885 17.17 11.24 21.09
N ASP A 886 18.49 11.08 21.16
CA ASP A 886 19.29 11.47 22.33
C ASP A 886 19.34 12.99 22.57
N VAL A 887 19.20 13.80 21.51
CA VAL A 887 19.16 15.27 21.62
C VAL A 887 17.84 15.69 22.26
N LEU A 888 16.72 15.12 21.79
CA LEU A 888 15.41 15.36 22.39
C LEU A 888 15.35 14.82 23.83
N ALA A 889 15.97 13.67 24.11
CA ALA A 889 16.06 13.08 25.44
C ALA A 889 16.77 14.01 26.44
N GLN A 890 17.90 14.60 26.02
CA GLN A 890 18.64 15.55 26.85
C GLN A 890 17.87 16.87 27.01
N LYS A 891 17.26 17.39 25.94
CA LYS A 891 16.42 18.60 26.00
C LYS A 891 15.24 18.44 26.96
N LEU A 892 14.58 17.28 26.94
CA LEU A 892 13.52 16.96 27.89
C LEU A 892 14.02 16.93 29.33
N TRP A 893 15.19 16.33 29.56
CA TRP A 893 15.80 16.28 30.88
C TRP A 893 16.03 17.68 31.44
N ASP A 894 16.68 18.55 30.66
CA ASP A 894 17.03 19.91 31.09
C ASP A 894 15.78 20.76 31.31
N TYR A 895 14.79 20.63 30.42
CA TYR A 895 13.49 21.28 30.59
C TYR A 895 12.79 20.83 31.88
N THR A 896 12.74 19.52 32.13
CA THR A 896 12.05 18.98 33.31
C THR A 896 12.77 19.38 34.59
N GLN A 897 14.11 19.35 34.61
CA GLN A 897 14.90 19.79 35.75
C GLN A 897 14.66 21.27 36.07
N LYS A 898 14.75 22.14 35.05
CA LYS A 898 14.47 23.58 35.20
C LYS A 898 13.05 23.81 35.74
N LEU A 899 12.06 23.12 35.18
CA LEU A 899 10.67 23.24 35.62
C LEU A 899 10.52 22.81 37.09
N VAL A 900 11.16 21.72 37.51
CA VAL A 900 11.12 21.26 38.91
C VAL A 900 11.78 22.27 39.85
N ASP A 901 12.94 22.81 39.49
CA ASP A 901 13.66 23.79 40.31
C ASP A 901 12.82 25.06 40.51
N GLU A 902 12.18 25.55 39.44
CA GLU A 902 11.26 26.69 39.49
C GLU A 902 10.06 26.43 40.40
N LYS A 903 9.44 25.24 40.30
CA LYS A 903 8.20 24.91 41.04
C LYS A 903 8.43 24.52 42.50
N LEU A 904 9.61 24.02 42.86
CA LEU A 904 9.95 23.72 44.25
C LEU A 904 10.51 24.94 45.00
N ALA A 905 11.03 25.95 44.28
CA ALA A 905 11.48 27.22 44.85
C ALA A 905 10.34 28.21 45.12
N ALA A 906 9.28 28.18 44.30
CA ALA A 906 8.01 28.86 44.55
C ALA A 906 7.19 28.10 45.60
#